data_AF-A0A953XZR2-F1
#
_entry.id   AF-A0A953XZR2-F1
#
_cell.length_a   1.000
_cell.length_b   1.000
_cell.length_c   1.000
_cell.angle_alpha   90.00
_cell.angle_beta   90.00
_cell.angle_gamma   90.00
#
_symmetry.space_group_name_H-M   'P 1'
#
loop_
_entity.id
_entity.type
_entity.pdbx_description
1 polymer ?
#
loop_
_entity_poly.entity_id
_entity_poly.type
_entity_poly.pdbx_seq_one_letter_code
_entity_poly.pdbx_strand_id
1 'polypeptide(L)'
;MLERATDRGRTAVRLGRRHADACRQPAVDTQHLFLGLLEEGTGVAATALGHLRIDLDRARGRVPTGDAPERQSARQLPMTPALVACMQSADAVASQLKHAYVSTEHMLLALLQDPSGAVPSLLQELETTVAAVRSEVYAVLGEAPSEAAPEPPSPAEPAPREPRSDAERWAGIDDLVREIDAHRPFTAEVAERVRARVEPRFLFASAALGRRQALSLNEVQAFLEREVVSGGHPLQRYLALQRHRLQFERVQQHARQGAPFELSFLRELHAGLSADDAPPSPWRSKPNGLTRRKGHEFASAPPERVESLMIQLGATFEAARRETHPIRAAAWLYQQLFRISPFERDNGRAIRLVVSGVLENAGYPALVIEPARLGDLLDALVECERAADTSADQLSALEHATPLGDLLAACLAATGARVLAVARGEDLEAHELPAAVARGQAESLAKLLESGDVSWRVTAGRQVRVLFDRVHALAQALPCAGPLYSIELESGEVVPGHRVAGSGLARALPVGDAGVVGLVQLSILPSQETPGLTFPAPRRMRLAVAASQMGLHVVTQWDEERPARSDGPADGEAWALDVLNAALTRSVDAKRKAYELAILDANLGRDEQRKIRRTLRLQREQPLPPTRPMEPVPANSPLLDTVVAAAPPASERVTRRILATEGLEGLTSSEPPLEF
;
A
#
# COMPACT_ATOMS: atom_id res chain seq x y z
N MET A 1 -16.81 -12.63 17.00
CA MET A 1 -16.65 -12.11 18.38
C MET A 1 -15.20 -11.75 18.72
N LEU A 2 -14.22 -12.66 18.56
CA LEU A 2 -12.79 -12.38 18.83
C LEU A 2 -12.06 -11.65 17.69
N GLU A 3 -12.74 -11.28 16.61
CA GLU A 3 -12.11 -10.71 15.41
C GLU A 3 -11.46 -9.35 15.67
N ARG A 4 -12.07 -8.53 16.54
CA ARG A 4 -11.55 -7.21 16.96
C ARG A 4 -10.60 -7.29 18.17
N ALA A 5 -10.44 -8.47 18.79
CA ALA A 5 -9.56 -8.61 19.94
C ALA A 5 -8.08 -8.57 19.51
N THR A 6 -7.25 -7.82 20.23
CA THR A 6 -5.79 -7.79 20.06
C THR A 6 -5.17 -9.16 20.35
N ASP A 7 -3.93 -9.40 19.93
CA ASP A 7 -3.24 -10.66 20.22
C ASP A 7 -3.12 -10.92 21.74
N ARG A 8 -2.97 -9.86 22.54
CA ARG A 8 -3.01 -9.92 24.01
C ARG A 8 -4.41 -10.26 24.52
N GLY A 9 -5.46 -9.61 24.02
CA GLY A 9 -6.85 -9.94 24.37
C GLY A 9 -7.22 -11.38 24.01
N ARG A 10 -6.80 -11.87 22.83
CA ARG A 10 -6.96 -13.27 22.43
C ARG A 10 -6.17 -14.22 23.33
N THR A 11 -4.99 -13.81 23.77
CA THR A 11 -4.16 -14.55 24.73
C THR A 11 -4.86 -14.64 26.08
N ALA A 12 -5.39 -13.55 26.62
CA ALA A 12 -6.14 -13.53 27.88
C ALA A 12 -7.36 -14.46 27.85
N VAL A 13 -8.13 -14.48 26.76
CA VAL A 13 -9.26 -15.40 26.59
C VAL A 13 -8.81 -16.87 26.53
N ARG A 14 -7.69 -17.15 25.86
CA ARG A 14 -7.10 -18.50 25.82
C ARG A 14 -6.58 -18.94 27.20
N LEU A 15 -6.01 -18.02 27.97
CA LEU A 15 -5.57 -18.29 29.35
C LEU A 15 -6.78 -18.50 30.27
N GLY A 16 -7.85 -17.72 30.12
CA GLY A 16 -9.10 -17.94 30.85
C GLY A 16 -9.72 -19.32 30.58
N ARG A 17 -9.62 -19.84 29.36
CA ARG A 17 -9.99 -21.23 29.05
C ARG A 17 -9.17 -22.26 29.82
N ARG A 18 -7.85 -22.03 29.97
CA ARG A 18 -6.99 -22.91 30.78
C ARG A 18 -7.35 -22.84 32.26
N HIS A 19 -7.74 -21.66 32.77
CA HIS A 19 -8.21 -21.53 34.15
C HIS A 19 -9.53 -22.25 34.39
N ALA A 20 -10.49 -22.15 33.48
CA ALA A 20 -11.75 -22.88 33.58
C ALA A 20 -11.53 -24.40 33.63
N ASP A 21 -10.64 -24.92 32.77
CA ASP A 21 -10.25 -26.34 32.78
C ASP A 21 -9.51 -26.73 34.08
N ALA A 22 -8.55 -25.92 34.53
CA ALA A 22 -7.84 -26.15 35.78
C ALA A 22 -8.77 -26.13 37.01
N CYS A 23 -9.79 -25.27 37.00
CA CYS A 23 -10.82 -25.21 38.03
C CYS A 23 -11.91 -26.28 37.86
N ARG A 24 -11.80 -27.17 36.86
CA ARG A 24 -12.79 -28.22 36.53
C ARG A 24 -14.20 -27.67 36.35
N GLN A 25 -14.31 -26.54 35.66
CA GLN A 25 -15.57 -25.91 35.32
C GLN A 25 -16.02 -26.33 33.91
N PRO A 26 -17.31 -26.59 33.68
CA PRO A 26 -17.82 -27.08 32.38
C PRO A 26 -17.88 -25.99 31.29
N ALA A 27 -17.68 -24.72 31.67
CA ALA A 27 -17.70 -23.58 30.76
C ALA A 27 -16.76 -22.48 31.24
N VAL A 28 -16.32 -21.63 30.31
CA VAL A 28 -15.54 -20.43 30.60
C VAL A 28 -16.48 -19.32 31.02
N ASP A 29 -16.20 -18.75 32.18
CA ASP A 29 -17.00 -17.68 32.79
C ASP A 29 -16.16 -16.42 33.06
N THR A 30 -16.80 -15.32 33.46
CA THR A 30 -16.21 -14.00 33.72
C THR A 30 -15.00 -14.03 34.66
N GLN A 31 -15.08 -14.77 35.77
CA GLN A 31 -13.96 -14.96 36.71
C GLN A 31 -12.72 -15.63 36.08
N HIS A 32 -12.93 -16.52 35.12
CA HIS A 32 -11.82 -17.18 34.43
C HIS A 32 -11.14 -16.24 33.43
N LEU A 33 -11.93 -15.40 32.75
CA LEU A 33 -11.37 -14.33 31.92
C LEU A 33 -10.55 -13.34 32.78
N PHE A 34 -11.03 -13.00 33.98
CA PHE A 34 -10.28 -12.16 34.92
C PHE A 34 -8.91 -12.76 35.28
N LEU A 35 -8.85 -14.05 35.61
CA LEU A 35 -7.57 -14.74 35.83
C LEU A 35 -6.68 -14.73 34.56
N GLY A 36 -7.27 -14.91 33.38
CA GLY A 36 -6.56 -14.85 32.11
C GLY A 36 -5.98 -13.46 31.80
N LEU A 37 -6.66 -12.38 32.24
CA LEU A 37 -6.15 -11.01 32.13
C LEU A 37 -4.98 -10.75 33.08
N LEU A 38 -4.99 -11.34 34.28
CA LEU A 38 -3.87 -11.31 35.22
C LEU A 38 -2.66 -12.11 34.70
N GLU A 39 -2.88 -13.31 34.15
CA GLU A 39 -1.80 -14.18 33.65
C GLU A 39 -1.15 -13.67 32.36
N GLU A 40 -1.87 -12.90 31.53
CA GLU A 40 -1.31 -12.32 30.31
C GLU A 40 -0.11 -11.39 30.62
N GLY A 41 -0.13 -10.71 31.77
CA GLY A 41 1.06 -10.13 32.41
C GLY A 41 1.67 -8.87 31.76
N THR A 42 1.33 -8.53 30.52
CA THR A 42 1.95 -7.40 29.79
C THR A 42 0.97 -6.31 29.36
N GLY A 43 -0.33 -6.59 29.41
CA GLY A 43 -1.40 -5.69 29.04
C GLY A 43 -1.73 -4.66 30.12
N VAL A 44 -2.52 -3.66 29.73
CA VAL A 44 -2.98 -2.58 30.61
C VAL A 44 -3.78 -3.12 31.79
N ALA A 45 -4.61 -4.16 31.58
CA ALA A 45 -5.35 -4.80 32.67
C ALA A 45 -4.44 -5.44 33.72
N ALA A 46 -3.44 -6.20 33.29
CA ALA A 46 -2.47 -6.83 34.18
C ALA A 46 -1.65 -5.78 34.95
N THR A 47 -1.26 -4.70 34.26
CA THR A 47 -0.52 -3.58 34.85
C THR A 47 -1.33 -2.87 35.93
N ALA A 48 -2.59 -2.53 35.64
CA ALA A 48 -3.48 -1.85 36.58
C ALA A 48 -3.79 -2.72 37.81
N LEU A 49 -4.09 -4.01 37.61
CA LEU A 49 -4.30 -4.94 38.72
C LEU A 49 -3.02 -5.15 39.55
N GLY A 50 -1.85 -5.15 38.90
CA GLY A 50 -0.55 -5.24 39.55
C GLY A 50 -0.21 -4.04 40.44
N HIS A 51 -0.54 -2.81 40.01
CA HIS A 51 -0.39 -1.60 40.83
C HIS A 51 -1.25 -1.65 42.10
N LEU A 52 -2.43 -2.27 42.01
CA LEU A 52 -3.31 -2.54 43.15
C LEU A 52 -2.89 -3.77 43.98
N ARG A 53 -1.74 -4.37 43.66
CA ARG A 53 -1.20 -5.57 44.33
C ARG A 53 -2.15 -6.78 44.29
N ILE A 54 -2.96 -6.88 43.24
CA ILE A 54 -3.76 -8.07 42.96
C ILE A 54 -2.88 -9.06 42.21
N ASP A 55 -2.49 -10.13 42.88
CA ASP A 55 -1.72 -11.22 42.28
C ASP A 55 -2.60 -12.39 41.83
N LEU A 56 -2.11 -13.09 40.82
CA LEU A 56 -2.79 -14.21 40.18
C LEU A 56 -3.06 -15.36 41.14
N ASP A 57 -2.16 -15.64 42.09
CA ASP A 57 -2.29 -16.79 42.99
C ASP A 57 -3.37 -16.55 44.07
N ARG A 58 -3.44 -15.33 44.64
CA ARG A 58 -4.53 -14.92 45.52
C ARG A 58 -5.87 -14.91 44.79
N ALA A 59 -5.93 -14.39 43.56
CA ALA A 59 -7.15 -14.39 42.76
C ALA A 59 -7.62 -15.81 42.42
N ARG A 60 -6.70 -16.71 42.02
CA ARG A 60 -7.00 -18.12 41.75
C ARG A 60 -7.56 -18.84 42.98
N GLY A 61 -7.03 -18.55 44.17
CA GLY A 61 -7.49 -19.16 45.43
C GLY A 61 -8.93 -18.81 45.83
N ARG A 62 -9.56 -17.81 45.17
CA ARG A 62 -10.94 -17.39 45.41
C ARG A 62 -11.94 -17.85 44.35
N VAL A 63 -11.45 -18.37 43.22
CA VAL A 63 -12.32 -18.91 42.17
C VAL A 63 -12.73 -20.34 42.52
N PRO A 64 -14.04 -20.68 42.56
CA PRO A 64 -14.51 -21.99 42.96
C PRO A 64 -14.07 -23.09 41.98
N THR A 65 -13.58 -24.19 42.53
CA THR A 65 -13.32 -25.42 41.77
C THR A 65 -14.59 -26.27 41.70
N GLY A 66 -14.92 -26.77 40.51
CA GLY A 66 -16.07 -27.65 40.28
C GLY A 66 -15.72 -29.13 40.38
N ASP A 67 -16.77 -29.97 40.33
CA ASP A 67 -16.68 -31.44 40.36
C ASP A 67 -16.87 -32.07 38.97
N ALA A 68 -16.49 -31.36 37.89
CA ALA A 68 -16.71 -31.88 36.54
C ALA A 68 -15.97 -33.22 36.32
N PRO A 69 -16.62 -34.25 35.71
CA PRO A 69 -16.19 -35.64 35.89
C PRO A 69 -14.89 -36.05 35.18
N GLU A 70 -14.34 -35.23 34.29
CA GLU A 70 -13.10 -35.54 33.54
C GLU A 70 -12.47 -34.26 32.99
N ARG A 71 -11.13 -34.22 32.81
CA ARG A 71 -10.41 -33.09 32.20
C ARG A 71 -10.88 -32.93 30.75
N GLN A 72 -11.67 -31.89 30.49
CA GLN A 72 -12.09 -31.53 29.12
C GLN A 72 -10.95 -30.76 28.46
N SER A 73 -10.52 -31.16 27.26
CA SER A 73 -9.40 -30.47 26.60
C SER A 73 -9.65 -28.95 26.50
N ALA A 74 -8.70 -28.13 26.99
CA ALA A 74 -8.81 -26.66 27.06
C ALA A 74 -9.11 -25.95 25.71
N ARG A 75 -9.06 -26.67 24.58
CA ARG A 75 -9.42 -26.16 23.26
C ARG A 75 -10.93 -26.08 23.00
N GLN A 76 -11.80 -26.71 23.80
CA GLN A 76 -13.22 -26.88 23.46
C GLN A 76 -14.24 -26.40 24.51
N LEU A 77 -13.83 -25.79 25.64
CA LEU A 77 -14.80 -25.31 26.63
C LEU A 77 -15.69 -24.17 26.05
N PRO A 78 -17.04 -24.30 26.14
CA PRO A 78 -17.97 -23.25 25.72
C PRO A 78 -17.90 -22.05 26.67
N MET A 79 -18.34 -20.87 26.22
CA MET A 79 -18.43 -19.68 27.06
C MET A 79 -19.84 -19.57 27.67
N THR A 80 -19.94 -19.12 28.92
CA THR A 80 -21.23 -18.82 29.55
C THR A 80 -21.92 -17.65 28.87
N PRO A 81 -23.26 -17.54 28.92
CA PRO A 81 -23.98 -16.36 28.42
C PRO A 81 -23.49 -15.05 29.04
N ALA A 82 -23.13 -15.07 30.34
CA ALA A 82 -22.56 -13.92 31.04
C ALA A 82 -21.21 -13.49 30.45
N LEU A 83 -20.31 -14.45 30.15
CA LEU A 83 -19.04 -14.15 29.49
C LEU A 83 -19.25 -13.63 28.06
N VAL A 84 -20.23 -14.16 27.32
CA VAL A 84 -20.57 -13.66 25.99
C VAL A 84 -21.08 -12.20 26.07
N ALA A 85 -22.00 -11.91 27.00
CA ALA A 85 -22.48 -10.53 27.22
C ALA A 85 -21.32 -9.59 27.63
N CYS A 86 -20.43 -10.04 28.51
CA CYS A 86 -19.24 -9.29 28.89
C CYS A 86 -18.32 -8.98 27.70
N MET A 87 -18.09 -9.95 26.81
CA MET A 87 -17.25 -9.76 25.62
C MET A 87 -17.91 -8.84 24.58
N GLN A 88 -19.24 -8.77 24.53
CA GLN A 88 -19.96 -7.76 23.75
C GLN A 88 -19.84 -6.37 24.38
N SER A 89 -19.95 -6.28 25.72
CA SER A 89 -19.73 -5.03 26.45
C SER A 89 -18.29 -4.53 26.30
N ALA A 90 -17.29 -5.40 26.26
CA ALA A 90 -15.89 -5.02 26.00
C ALA A 90 -15.72 -4.30 24.64
N ASP A 91 -16.54 -4.67 23.64
CA ASP A 91 -16.58 -3.99 22.35
C ASP A 91 -17.22 -2.58 22.47
N ALA A 92 -18.25 -2.45 23.31
CA ALA A 92 -18.87 -1.16 23.63
C ALA A 92 -17.90 -0.24 24.41
N VAL A 93 -17.19 -0.78 25.42
CA VAL A 93 -16.17 -0.03 26.17
C VAL A 93 -15.04 0.43 25.25
N ALA A 94 -14.51 -0.45 24.40
CA ALA A 94 -13.52 -0.07 23.40
C ALA A 94 -14.02 1.08 22.52
N SER A 95 -15.28 1.02 22.11
CA SER A 95 -15.91 2.06 21.28
C SER A 95 -16.11 3.38 22.06
N GLN A 96 -16.47 3.33 23.34
CA GLN A 96 -16.60 4.52 24.21
C GLN A 96 -15.25 5.21 24.43
N LEU A 97 -14.17 4.45 24.60
CA LEU A 97 -12.80 4.96 24.68
C LEU A 97 -12.20 5.29 23.30
N LYS A 98 -13.01 5.21 22.23
CA LYS A 98 -12.59 5.49 20.85
C LYS A 98 -11.42 4.63 20.36
N HIS A 99 -11.27 3.43 20.92
CA HIS A 99 -10.28 2.44 20.54
C HIS A 99 -10.84 1.50 19.46
N ALA A 100 -10.11 1.35 18.35
CA ALA A 100 -10.54 0.56 17.19
C ALA A 100 -10.54 -0.96 17.45
N TYR A 101 -9.84 -1.41 18.49
CA TYR A 101 -9.64 -2.80 18.87
C TYR A 101 -10.11 -3.08 20.31
N VAL A 102 -10.41 -4.35 20.60
CA VAL A 102 -10.71 -4.80 21.97
C VAL A 102 -9.42 -5.35 22.59
N SER A 103 -8.89 -4.65 23.58
CA SER A 103 -7.67 -5.04 24.30
C SER A 103 -8.02 -5.39 25.76
N THR A 104 -7.01 -5.75 26.53
CA THR A 104 -7.13 -6.28 27.90
C THR A 104 -7.90 -5.36 28.85
N GLU A 105 -7.69 -4.05 28.74
CA GLU A 105 -8.33 -3.00 29.52
C GLU A 105 -9.84 -2.92 29.27
N HIS A 106 -10.29 -3.09 28.02
CA HIS A 106 -11.71 -3.07 27.68
C HIS A 106 -12.42 -4.29 28.23
N MET A 107 -11.75 -5.45 28.17
CA MET A 107 -12.26 -6.68 28.78
C MET A 107 -12.37 -6.55 30.30
N LEU A 108 -11.36 -5.96 30.95
CA LEU A 108 -11.39 -5.70 32.39
C LEU A 108 -12.50 -4.72 32.75
N LEU A 109 -12.59 -3.57 32.08
CA LEU A 109 -13.63 -2.58 32.32
C LEU A 109 -15.05 -3.14 32.08
N ALA A 110 -15.23 -3.99 31.07
CA ALA A 110 -16.51 -4.67 30.85
C ALA A 110 -16.87 -5.66 31.97
N LEU A 111 -15.89 -6.37 32.53
CA LEU A 111 -16.10 -7.24 33.70
C LEU A 111 -16.53 -6.44 34.95
N LEU A 112 -16.13 -5.16 35.03
CA LEU A 112 -16.47 -4.26 36.13
C LEU A 112 -17.84 -3.60 35.98
N GLN A 113 -18.46 -3.64 34.79
CA GLN A 113 -19.75 -2.98 34.53
C GLN A 113 -20.95 -3.75 35.06
N ASP A 114 -20.86 -5.07 35.19
CA ASP A 114 -21.93 -5.90 35.74
C ASP A 114 -21.79 -6.02 37.26
N PRO A 115 -22.59 -5.30 38.07
CA PRO A 115 -22.47 -5.32 39.52
C PRO A 115 -22.91 -6.67 40.13
N SER A 116 -23.67 -7.47 39.36
CA SER A 116 -24.13 -8.80 39.75
C SER A 116 -23.18 -9.92 39.33
N GLY A 117 -22.10 -9.57 38.61
CA GLY A 117 -21.10 -10.51 38.12
C GLY A 117 -20.18 -11.07 39.20
N ALA A 118 -19.44 -12.13 38.85
CA ALA A 118 -18.50 -12.79 39.77
C ALA A 118 -17.27 -11.91 40.10
N VAL A 119 -16.85 -11.04 39.19
CA VAL A 119 -15.62 -10.24 39.34
C VAL A 119 -15.71 -9.16 40.41
N PRO A 120 -16.79 -8.36 40.54
CA PRO A 120 -16.95 -7.44 41.67
C PRO A 120 -16.87 -8.12 43.04
N SER A 121 -17.50 -9.29 43.21
CA SER A 121 -17.44 -10.07 44.45
C SER A 121 -16.02 -10.57 44.72
N LEU A 122 -15.34 -11.08 43.68
CA LEU A 122 -13.94 -11.50 43.75
C LEU A 122 -13.00 -10.35 44.16
N LEU A 123 -13.20 -9.14 43.63
CA LEU A 123 -12.42 -7.95 44.02
C LEU A 123 -12.64 -7.58 45.48
N GLN A 124 -13.88 -7.69 45.98
CA GLN A 124 -14.18 -7.43 47.38
C GLN A 124 -13.48 -8.42 48.32
N GLU A 125 -13.40 -9.70 47.94
CA GLU A 125 -12.62 -10.71 48.67
C GLU A 125 -11.11 -10.47 48.61
N LEU A 126 -10.63 -9.78 47.57
CA LEU A 126 -9.25 -9.33 47.40
C LEU A 126 -8.98 -7.95 48.03
N GLU A 127 -9.90 -7.46 48.87
CA GLU A 127 -9.80 -6.19 49.60
C GLU A 127 -9.67 -4.96 48.68
N THR A 128 -10.21 -5.04 47.46
CA THR A 128 -10.21 -3.95 46.46
C THR A 128 -11.64 -3.60 46.04
N THR A 129 -11.85 -2.37 45.59
CA THR A 129 -13.15 -1.92 45.06
C THR A 129 -13.12 -1.83 43.54
N VAL A 130 -14.27 -2.03 42.90
CA VAL A 130 -14.46 -1.81 41.46
C VAL A 130 -14.03 -0.40 41.04
N ALA A 131 -14.32 0.61 41.88
CA ALA A 131 -13.95 2.00 41.63
C ALA A 131 -12.42 2.19 41.59
N ALA A 132 -11.68 1.55 42.51
CA ALA A 132 -10.21 1.61 42.53
C ALA A 132 -9.60 0.98 41.28
N VAL A 133 -10.06 -0.21 40.86
CA VAL A 133 -9.59 -0.87 39.63
C VAL A 133 -9.88 -0.02 38.41
N ARG A 134 -11.09 0.55 38.31
CA ARG A 134 -11.47 1.40 37.19
C ARG A 134 -10.61 2.67 37.12
N SER A 135 -10.38 3.31 38.26
CA SER A 135 -9.51 4.50 38.33
C SER A 135 -8.09 4.19 37.89
N GLU A 136 -7.55 3.04 38.32
CA GLU A 136 -6.19 2.64 37.96
C GLU A 136 -6.06 2.32 36.47
N VAL A 137 -7.05 1.65 35.87
CA VAL A 137 -7.07 1.40 34.42
C VAL A 137 -7.02 2.71 33.64
N TYR A 138 -7.80 3.72 34.03
CA TYR A 138 -7.76 5.04 33.40
C TYR A 138 -6.43 5.76 33.62
N ALA A 139 -5.85 5.66 34.82
CA ALA A 139 -4.54 6.22 35.13
C ALA A 139 -3.42 5.61 34.25
N VAL A 140 -3.42 4.29 34.04
CA VAL A 140 -2.47 3.62 33.15
C VAL A 140 -2.70 4.00 31.68
N LEU A 141 -3.94 4.28 31.28
CA LEU A 141 -4.27 4.79 29.94
C LEU A 141 -3.90 6.27 29.74
N GLY A 142 -3.54 7.01 30.80
CA GLY A 142 -3.30 8.45 30.74
C GLY A 142 -4.59 9.26 30.54
N GLU A 143 -5.75 8.68 30.84
CA GLU A 143 -7.06 9.31 30.74
C GLU A 143 -7.56 9.67 32.14
N ALA A 144 -8.14 10.87 32.32
CA ALA A 144 -8.75 11.22 33.61
C ALA A 144 -10.01 10.35 33.83
N PRO A 145 -10.21 9.77 35.04
CA PRO A 145 -11.41 8.99 35.31
C PRO A 145 -12.64 9.90 35.18
N SER A 146 -13.44 9.67 34.13
CA SER A 146 -14.74 10.30 34.00
C SER A 146 -15.66 9.75 35.09
N GLU A 147 -15.93 10.58 36.10
CA GLU A 147 -16.89 10.29 37.15
C GLU A 147 -18.25 10.07 36.50
N ALA A 148 -18.86 8.91 36.79
CA ALA A 148 -20.12 8.49 36.22
C ALA A 148 -21.22 9.52 36.53
N ALA A 149 -21.62 10.32 35.54
CA ALA A 149 -22.93 10.93 35.51
C ALA A 149 -23.99 9.82 35.28
N PRO A 150 -25.18 9.90 35.90
CA PRO A 150 -26.21 8.89 35.74
C PRO A 150 -26.60 8.77 34.27
N GLU A 151 -26.80 7.52 33.82
CA GLU A 151 -27.31 7.20 32.49
C GLU A 151 -28.53 8.08 32.18
N PRO A 152 -28.56 8.78 31.03
CA PRO A 152 -29.80 9.38 30.57
C PRO A 152 -30.82 8.24 30.37
N PRO A 153 -32.10 8.45 30.71
CA PRO A 153 -33.11 7.45 30.40
C PRO A 153 -33.10 7.20 28.89
N SER A 154 -33.27 5.92 28.52
CA SER A 154 -33.53 5.43 27.15
C SER A 154 -34.23 6.50 26.31
N PRO A 155 -33.74 6.84 25.10
CA PRO A 155 -34.35 7.91 24.33
C PRO A 155 -35.80 7.53 24.03
N ALA A 156 -36.73 8.20 24.70
CA ALA A 156 -37.96 8.57 24.05
C ALA A 156 -37.55 9.37 22.82
N GLU A 157 -38.09 9.01 21.65
CA GLU A 157 -37.89 9.75 20.41
C GLU A 157 -37.96 11.25 20.69
N PRO A 158 -36.93 12.03 20.32
CA PRO A 158 -37.05 13.47 20.46
C PRO A 158 -38.19 13.91 19.56
N ALA A 159 -39.19 14.57 20.13
CA ALA A 159 -40.17 15.31 19.35
C ALA A 159 -39.42 16.17 18.32
N PRO A 160 -39.92 16.26 17.07
CA PRO A 160 -39.18 16.84 15.97
C PRO A 160 -38.81 18.29 16.30
N ARG A 161 -37.52 18.53 16.57
CA ARG A 161 -36.96 19.87 16.49
C ARG A 161 -37.01 20.25 15.02
N GLU A 162 -37.57 21.41 14.72
CA GLU A 162 -37.65 21.93 13.35
C GLU A 162 -36.29 21.78 12.65
N PRO A 163 -36.28 21.38 11.36
CA PRO A 163 -35.04 21.15 10.63
C PRO A 163 -34.25 22.46 10.59
N ARG A 164 -33.11 22.50 11.30
CA ARG A 164 -32.12 23.58 11.15
C ARG A 164 -31.74 23.69 9.68
N SER A 165 -31.68 24.91 9.17
CA SER A 165 -31.17 25.15 7.82
C SER A 165 -29.71 24.69 7.71
N ASP A 166 -29.28 24.31 6.52
CA ASP A 166 -27.89 23.90 6.28
C ASP A 166 -26.87 24.95 6.72
N ALA A 167 -27.20 26.22 6.49
CA ALA A 167 -26.37 27.36 6.88
C ALA A 167 -26.19 27.41 8.40
N GLU A 168 -27.24 27.20 9.19
CA GLU A 168 -27.12 27.15 10.66
C GLU A 168 -26.39 25.89 11.14
N ARG A 169 -26.56 24.77 10.44
CA ARG A 169 -25.96 23.48 10.80
C ARG A 169 -24.44 23.50 10.62
N TRP A 170 -23.96 24.09 9.53
CA TRP A 170 -22.53 24.12 9.17
C TRP A 170 -21.89 25.51 9.31
N ALA A 171 -22.56 26.47 9.95
CA ALA A 171 -22.01 27.79 10.27
C ALA A 171 -20.59 27.71 10.84
N GLY A 172 -20.34 26.81 11.80
CA GLY A 172 -19.02 26.70 12.45
C GLY A 172 -17.86 26.36 11.49
N ILE A 173 -18.10 25.58 10.43
CA ILE A 173 -17.06 25.32 9.42
C ILE A 173 -16.96 26.47 8.40
N ASP A 174 -18.07 27.14 8.09
CA ASP A 174 -18.05 28.33 7.23
C ASP A 174 -17.31 29.50 7.91
N ASP A 175 -17.47 29.66 9.22
CA ASP A 175 -16.68 30.56 10.06
C ASP A 175 -15.18 30.25 9.97
N LEU A 176 -14.81 28.98 10.10
CA LEU A 176 -13.42 28.55 9.98
C LEU A 176 -12.86 28.81 8.58
N VAL A 177 -13.65 28.58 7.53
CA VAL A 177 -13.24 28.88 6.14
C VAL A 177 -13.04 30.38 5.96
N ARG A 178 -13.94 31.22 6.48
CA ARG A 178 -13.76 32.68 6.49
C ARG A 178 -12.49 33.11 7.20
N GLU A 179 -12.14 32.48 8.33
CA GLU A 179 -10.88 32.74 9.02
C GLU A 179 -9.67 32.34 8.17
N ILE A 180 -9.72 31.20 7.48
CA ILE A 180 -8.65 30.76 6.57
C ILE A 180 -8.54 31.74 5.38
N ASP A 181 -9.67 32.18 4.83
CA ASP A 181 -9.74 33.12 3.71
C ASP A 181 -9.13 34.48 4.05
N ALA A 182 -9.22 34.91 5.32
CA ALA A 182 -8.54 36.12 5.79
C ALA A 182 -7.00 36.05 5.67
N HIS A 183 -6.44 34.83 5.59
CA HIS A 183 -5.01 34.59 5.35
C HIS A 183 -4.68 34.25 3.89
N ARG A 184 -5.69 34.09 3.01
CA ARG A 184 -5.48 33.80 1.59
C ARG A 184 -5.38 35.12 0.78
N PRO A 185 -4.57 35.17 -0.29
CA PRO A 185 -3.67 34.11 -0.76
C PRO A 185 -2.45 33.96 0.16
N PHE A 186 -2.07 32.71 0.43
CA PHE A 186 -0.87 32.44 1.22
C PHE A 186 0.39 32.90 0.48
N THR A 187 1.40 33.35 1.24
CA THR A 187 2.75 33.50 0.71
C THR A 187 3.29 32.15 0.27
N ALA A 188 4.28 32.12 -0.63
CA ALA A 188 4.87 30.86 -1.12
C ALA A 188 5.38 29.96 0.03
N GLU A 189 5.97 30.57 1.06
CA GLU A 189 6.45 29.88 2.25
C GLU A 189 5.30 29.28 3.08
N VAL A 190 4.24 30.04 3.34
CA VAL A 190 3.07 29.54 4.10
C VAL A 190 2.36 28.44 3.29
N ALA A 191 2.23 28.61 1.97
CA ALA A 191 1.65 27.60 1.10
C ALA A 191 2.44 26.28 1.11
N GLU A 192 3.78 26.36 1.14
CA GLU A 192 4.67 25.20 1.29
C GLU A 192 4.44 24.50 2.63
N ARG A 193 4.43 25.25 3.73
CA ARG A 193 4.20 24.70 5.08
C ARG A 193 2.82 24.05 5.21
N VAL A 194 1.78 24.68 4.64
CA VAL A 194 0.42 24.10 4.63
C VAL A 194 0.41 22.79 3.85
N ARG A 195 1.03 22.76 2.66
CA ARG A 195 1.12 21.55 1.84
C ARG A 195 1.89 20.44 2.53
N ALA A 196 3.06 20.73 3.09
CA ALA A 196 3.87 19.77 3.86
C ALA A 196 3.11 19.16 5.04
N ARG A 197 2.09 19.84 5.57
CA ARG A 197 1.27 19.32 6.69
C ARG A 197 0.02 18.56 6.26
N VAL A 198 -0.63 18.99 5.19
CA VAL A 198 -1.92 18.44 4.75
C VAL A 198 -1.73 17.25 3.80
N GLU A 199 -0.80 17.36 2.84
CA GLU A 199 -0.62 16.37 1.78
C GLU A 199 -0.21 14.99 2.31
N PRO A 200 0.85 14.82 3.13
CA PRO A 200 1.22 13.50 3.65
C PRO A 200 0.10 12.85 4.44
N ARG A 201 -0.68 13.67 5.16
CA ARG A 201 -1.78 13.21 6.00
C ARG A 201 -2.99 12.76 5.17
N PHE A 202 -3.32 13.50 4.12
CA PHE A 202 -4.33 13.08 3.14
C PHE A 202 -3.95 11.75 2.47
N LEU A 203 -2.70 11.65 2.00
CA LEU A 203 -2.21 10.46 1.31
C LEU A 203 -2.21 9.23 2.23
N PHE A 204 -1.72 9.39 3.47
CA PHE A 204 -1.79 8.36 4.50
C PHE A 204 -3.24 7.94 4.78
N ALA A 205 -4.10 8.90 5.13
CA ALA A 205 -5.48 8.62 5.54
C ALA A 205 -6.26 7.92 4.43
N SER A 206 -6.15 8.41 3.18
CA SER A 206 -6.81 7.82 2.02
C SER A 206 -6.27 6.43 1.67
N ALA A 207 -4.98 6.18 1.81
CA ALA A 207 -4.38 4.87 1.51
C ALA A 207 -4.64 3.84 2.63
N ALA A 208 -4.72 4.29 3.89
CA ALA A 208 -4.89 3.44 5.05
C ALA A 208 -6.36 3.06 5.31
N LEU A 209 -7.32 3.86 4.84
CA LEU A 209 -8.74 3.62 5.06
C LEU A 209 -9.18 2.23 4.56
N GLY A 210 -9.59 1.36 5.49
CA GLY A 210 -10.06 0.00 5.19
C GLY A 210 -8.95 -1.02 4.93
N ARG A 211 -7.68 -0.70 5.20
CA ARG A 211 -6.54 -1.63 5.02
C ARG A 211 -5.95 -2.07 6.35
N ARG A 212 -5.61 -3.37 6.47
CA ARG A 212 -5.00 -3.96 7.69
C ARG A 212 -3.50 -3.69 7.83
N GLN A 213 -2.77 -3.60 6.71
CA GLN A 213 -1.33 -3.33 6.69
C GLN A 213 -1.08 -2.08 5.85
N ALA A 214 -1.46 -0.92 6.38
CA ALA A 214 -1.20 0.37 5.73
C ALA A 214 0.20 0.89 6.10
N LEU A 215 0.79 1.69 5.21
CA LEU A 215 1.95 2.51 5.58
C LEU A 215 1.55 3.42 6.75
N SER A 216 2.42 3.58 7.74
CA SER A 216 2.26 4.59 8.78
C SER A 216 2.46 6.00 8.22
N LEU A 217 1.93 7.00 8.93
CA LEU A 217 2.12 8.40 8.54
C LEU A 217 3.60 8.78 8.43
N ASN A 218 4.44 8.27 9.33
CA ASN A 218 5.87 8.56 9.34
C ASN A 218 6.58 7.94 8.12
N GLU A 219 6.18 6.74 7.70
CA GLU A 219 6.71 6.11 6.48
C GLU A 219 6.28 6.88 5.23
N VAL A 220 5.04 7.37 5.20
CA VAL A 220 4.55 8.24 4.12
C VAL A 220 5.35 9.54 4.07
N GLN A 221 5.58 10.21 5.21
CA GLN A 221 6.38 11.44 5.25
C GLN A 221 7.83 11.19 4.83
N ALA A 222 8.49 10.16 5.37
CA ALA A 222 9.86 9.82 5.01
C ALA A 222 10.00 9.49 3.51
N PHE A 223 9.01 8.81 2.93
CA PHE A 223 8.99 8.55 1.50
C PHE A 223 8.80 9.82 0.67
N LEU A 224 7.91 10.72 1.06
CA LEU A 224 7.64 11.95 0.32
C LEU A 224 8.78 12.97 0.39
N GLU A 225 9.47 13.04 1.53
CA GLU A 225 10.55 14.00 1.77
C GLU A 225 11.92 13.50 1.29
N ARG A 226 12.19 12.20 1.43
CA ARG A 226 13.53 11.62 1.29
C ARG A 226 13.59 10.42 0.35
N GLU A 227 12.46 10.05 -0.26
CA GLU A 227 12.33 8.84 -1.10
C GLU A 227 12.74 7.54 -0.37
N VAL A 228 12.62 7.54 0.96
CA VAL A 228 13.00 6.39 1.81
C VAL A 228 11.83 5.41 1.92
N VAL A 229 12.12 4.13 1.70
CA VAL A 229 11.18 3.02 1.83
C VAL A 229 11.49 2.23 3.10
N SER A 230 10.46 1.87 3.88
CA SER A 230 10.60 0.96 5.01
C SER A 230 10.64 -0.50 4.56
N GLY A 231 11.41 -1.34 5.26
CA GLY A 231 11.42 -2.79 5.00
C GLY A 231 10.17 -3.55 5.44
N GLY A 232 9.20 -2.89 6.09
CA GLY A 232 7.98 -3.53 6.57
C GLY A 232 6.91 -3.75 5.50
N HIS A 233 7.06 -3.13 4.33
CA HIS A 233 6.02 -3.09 3.30
C HIS A 233 6.59 -3.23 1.87
N PRO A 234 5.83 -3.86 0.94
CA PRO A 234 6.30 -4.07 -0.43
C PRO A 234 6.40 -2.77 -1.22
N LEU A 235 7.38 -2.68 -2.13
CA LEU A 235 7.64 -1.50 -2.98
C LEU A 235 6.39 -1.04 -3.77
N GLN A 236 5.57 -1.98 -4.23
CA GLN A 236 4.33 -1.66 -4.96
C GLN A 236 3.39 -0.75 -4.16
N ARG A 237 3.44 -0.80 -2.83
CA ARG A 237 2.64 0.06 -1.95
C ARG A 237 3.12 1.51 -1.97
N TYR A 238 4.43 1.73 -2.05
CA TYR A 238 5.03 3.06 -2.20
C TYR A 238 4.80 3.64 -3.59
N LEU A 239 4.92 2.81 -4.64
CA LEU A 239 4.57 3.22 -6.00
C LEU A 239 3.08 3.59 -6.13
N ALA A 240 2.19 2.84 -5.46
CA ALA A 240 0.77 3.18 -5.41
C ALA A 240 0.49 4.47 -4.63
N LEU A 241 1.30 4.80 -3.62
CA LEU A 241 1.24 6.06 -2.90
C LEU A 241 1.69 7.23 -3.78
N GLN A 242 2.78 7.05 -4.55
CA GLN A 242 3.28 8.04 -5.51
C GLN A 242 2.24 8.35 -6.59
N ARG A 243 1.59 7.33 -7.16
CA ARG A 243 0.48 7.54 -8.11
C ARG A 243 -0.68 8.29 -7.48
N HIS A 244 -1.05 7.94 -6.24
CA HIS A 244 -2.11 8.62 -5.51
C HIS A 244 -1.77 10.10 -5.23
N ARG A 245 -0.50 10.42 -4.95
CA ARG A 245 0.01 11.80 -4.85
C ARG A 245 -0.19 12.57 -6.14
N LEU A 246 0.24 12.01 -7.28
CA LEU A 246 0.09 12.67 -8.58
C LEU A 246 -1.39 12.97 -8.88
N GLN A 247 -2.30 12.04 -8.57
CA GLN A 247 -3.73 12.29 -8.77
C GLN A 247 -4.29 13.34 -7.78
N PHE A 248 -3.77 13.40 -6.56
CA PHE A 248 -4.12 14.45 -5.61
C PHE A 248 -3.70 15.83 -6.14
N GLU A 249 -2.47 15.98 -6.63
CA GLU A 249 -1.98 17.22 -7.25
C GLU A 249 -2.83 17.65 -8.45
N ARG A 250 -3.21 16.72 -9.32
CA ARG A 250 -4.13 16.98 -10.46
C ARG A 250 -5.50 17.50 -9.98
N VAL A 251 -6.06 16.90 -8.93
CA VAL A 251 -7.31 17.35 -8.32
C VAL A 251 -7.20 18.77 -7.79
N GLN A 252 -6.11 19.09 -7.07
CA GLN A 252 -5.91 20.43 -6.53
C GLN A 252 -5.76 21.47 -7.65
N GLN A 253 -5.07 21.12 -8.74
CA GLN A 253 -4.96 21.98 -9.91
C GLN A 253 -6.32 22.23 -10.57
N HIS A 254 -7.13 21.18 -10.75
CA HIS A 254 -8.48 21.27 -11.30
C HIS A 254 -9.38 22.16 -10.43
N ALA A 255 -9.32 22.00 -9.11
CA ALA A 255 -10.07 22.80 -8.15
C ALA A 255 -9.72 24.29 -8.22
N ARG A 256 -8.41 24.62 -8.29
CA ARG A 256 -7.91 26.01 -8.43
C ARG A 256 -8.36 26.68 -9.72
N GLN A 257 -8.59 25.91 -10.78
CA GLN A 257 -9.06 26.42 -12.07
C GLN A 257 -10.56 26.73 -12.11
N GLY A 258 -11.31 26.39 -11.05
CA GLY A 258 -12.76 26.61 -11.05
C GLY A 258 -13.54 25.59 -11.89
N ALA A 259 -12.90 24.53 -12.36
CA ALA A 259 -13.47 23.63 -13.36
C ALA A 259 -14.63 22.78 -12.80
N PRO A 260 -15.67 22.50 -13.60
CA PRO A 260 -16.81 21.69 -13.16
C PRO A 260 -16.43 20.23 -12.90
N PHE A 261 -17.31 19.50 -12.23
CA PHE A 261 -17.18 18.06 -12.05
C PHE A 261 -17.54 17.34 -13.35
N GLU A 262 -16.54 16.70 -13.95
CA GLU A 262 -16.71 15.94 -15.19
C GLU A 262 -16.49 14.43 -14.97
N LEU A 263 -17.31 13.61 -15.63
CA LEU A 263 -17.18 12.15 -15.56
C LEU A 263 -15.91 11.65 -16.25
N SER A 264 -15.45 12.33 -17.31
CA SER A 264 -14.15 12.10 -17.97
C SER A 264 -13.01 12.22 -16.97
N PHE A 265 -12.99 13.31 -16.21
CA PHE A 265 -11.98 13.57 -15.20
C PHE A 265 -11.96 12.50 -14.10
N LEU A 266 -13.12 12.06 -13.60
CA LEU A 266 -13.19 10.95 -12.65
C LEU A 266 -12.57 9.65 -13.21
N ARG A 267 -12.82 9.34 -14.48
CA ARG A 267 -12.26 8.14 -15.14
C ARG A 267 -10.74 8.23 -15.35
N GLU A 268 -10.24 9.42 -15.66
CA GLU A 268 -8.80 9.69 -15.77
C GLU A 268 -8.10 9.61 -14.41
N LEU A 269 -8.68 10.20 -13.37
CA LEU A 269 -8.16 10.10 -12.00
C LEU A 269 -8.06 8.65 -11.56
N HIS A 270 -9.11 7.86 -11.80
CA HIS A 270 -9.11 6.44 -11.47
C HIS A 270 -8.04 5.66 -12.26
N ALA A 271 -7.88 5.95 -13.56
CA ALA A 271 -6.86 5.31 -14.39
C ALA A 271 -5.44 5.56 -13.84
N GLY A 272 -5.15 6.81 -13.45
CA GLY A 272 -3.88 7.22 -12.88
C GLY A 272 -3.56 6.60 -11.52
N LEU A 273 -4.54 6.02 -10.80
CA LEU A 273 -4.26 5.24 -9.59
C LEU A 273 -3.60 3.88 -9.90
N SER A 274 -3.85 3.35 -11.10
CA SER A 274 -3.35 2.05 -11.54
C SER A 274 -2.00 2.15 -12.24
N ALA A 275 -1.88 3.02 -13.23
CA ALA A 275 -0.67 3.21 -14.03
C ALA A 275 -0.57 4.64 -14.56
N ASP A 276 0.66 5.09 -14.82
CA ASP A 276 0.94 6.39 -15.41
C ASP A 276 0.51 6.39 -16.89
N ASP A 277 -0.05 7.51 -17.36
CA ASP A 277 -0.57 7.71 -18.72
C ASP A 277 -1.60 6.65 -19.21
N ALA A 278 -2.29 6.00 -18.27
CA ALA A 278 -3.34 5.04 -18.59
C ALA A 278 -4.57 5.72 -19.22
N PRO A 279 -5.22 5.09 -20.22
CA PRO A 279 -6.45 5.60 -20.79
C PRO A 279 -7.57 5.67 -19.73
N PRO A 280 -8.58 6.56 -19.89
CA PRO A 280 -9.68 6.70 -18.94
C PRO A 280 -10.36 5.37 -18.64
N SER A 281 -10.45 5.01 -17.35
CA SER A 281 -10.93 3.70 -16.93
C SER A 281 -12.37 3.46 -17.41
N PRO A 282 -12.70 2.27 -17.92
CA PRO A 282 -14.09 1.92 -18.24
C PRO A 282 -14.91 1.78 -16.96
N TRP A 283 -16.22 1.90 -17.08
CA TRP A 283 -17.15 1.49 -16.02
C TRP A 283 -17.03 -0.01 -15.77
N ARG A 284 -17.36 -0.44 -14.55
CA ARG A 284 -17.29 -1.86 -14.19
C ARG A 284 -18.25 -2.69 -15.05
N SER A 285 -17.79 -3.87 -15.44
CA SER A 285 -18.58 -4.86 -16.19
C SER A 285 -19.17 -5.96 -15.30
N LYS A 286 -18.71 -6.03 -14.04
CA LYS A 286 -19.08 -7.06 -13.06
C LYS A 286 -19.59 -6.41 -11.77
N PRO A 287 -20.47 -7.09 -11.01
CA PRO A 287 -20.87 -6.63 -9.69
C PRO A 287 -19.68 -6.55 -8.74
N ASN A 288 -19.65 -5.54 -7.87
CA ASN A 288 -18.67 -5.44 -6.81
C ASN A 288 -19.10 -6.25 -5.58
N GLY A 289 -18.14 -6.58 -4.71
CA GLY A 289 -18.43 -7.27 -3.45
C GLY A 289 -19.29 -6.44 -2.49
N LEU A 290 -20.09 -7.15 -1.68
CA LEU A 290 -20.95 -6.53 -0.68
C LEU A 290 -20.12 -5.98 0.48
N THR A 291 -20.36 -4.71 0.83
CA THR A 291 -19.87 -4.14 2.08
C THR A 291 -20.93 -4.35 3.15
N ARG A 292 -20.54 -4.79 4.36
CA ARG A 292 -21.47 -5.01 5.46
C ARG A 292 -21.06 -4.22 6.69
N ARG A 293 -22.02 -3.60 7.36
CA ARG A 293 -21.82 -2.85 8.60
C ARG A 293 -23.04 -2.97 9.51
N LYS A 294 -22.85 -3.46 10.75
CA LYS A 294 -23.93 -3.60 11.75
C LYS A 294 -25.20 -4.32 11.21
N GLY A 295 -25.00 -5.38 10.42
CA GLY A 295 -26.09 -6.12 9.78
C GLY A 295 -26.74 -5.42 8.57
N HIS A 296 -26.34 -4.18 8.25
CA HIS A 296 -26.70 -3.52 6.99
C HIS A 296 -25.79 -4.00 5.87
N GLU A 297 -26.38 -4.34 4.72
CA GLU A 297 -25.66 -4.71 3.50
C GLU A 297 -25.77 -3.57 2.48
N PHE A 298 -24.63 -3.02 2.09
CA PHE A 298 -24.58 -2.00 1.04
C PHE A 298 -24.77 -2.68 -0.32
N ALA A 299 -25.92 -2.44 -0.95
CA ALA A 299 -26.18 -2.91 -2.30
C ALA A 299 -25.50 -1.98 -3.32
N SER A 300 -24.61 -2.53 -4.13
CA SER A 300 -24.03 -1.78 -5.25
C SER A 300 -24.97 -1.78 -6.45
N ALA A 301 -25.01 -0.68 -7.21
CA ALA A 301 -25.80 -0.61 -8.44
C ALA A 301 -25.50 -1.78 -9.43
N PRO A 302 -26.47 -2.28 -10.19
CA PRO A 302 -26.20 -3.29 -11.21
C PRO A 302 -25.30 -2.70 -12.31
N PRO A 303 -24.31 -3.46 -12.85
CA PRO A 303 -23.35 -2.97 -13.84
C PRO A 303 -23.99 -2.27 -15.04
N GLU A 304 -25.13 -2.76 -15.50
CA GLU A 304 -25.89 -2.26 -16.65
C GLU A 304 -26.47 -0.86 -16.39
N ARG A 305 -26.64 -0.48 -15.12
CA ARG A 305 -27.17 0.83 -14.71
C ARG A 305 -26.09 1.86 -14.41
N VAL A 306 -24.84 1.44 -14.21
CA VAL A 306 -23.74 2.31 -13.77
C VAL A 306 -23.59 3.53 -14.69
N GLU A 307 -23.55 3.34 -16.00
CA GLU A 307 -23.37 4.46 -16.94
C GLU A 307 -24.51 5.48 -16.84
N SER A 308 -25.77 5.01 -16.90
CA SER A 308 -26.94 5.88 -16.79
C SER A 308 -26.99 6.64 -15.45
N LEU A 309 -26.65 5.98 -14.35
CA LEU A 309 -26.61 6.58 -13.02
C LEU A 309 -25.48 7.60 -12.89
N MET A 310 -24.31 7.35 -13.46
CA MET A 310 -23.19 8.30 -13.45
C MET A 310 -23.52 9.56 -14.25
N ILE A 311 -24.19 9.43 -15.40
CA ILE A 311 -24.67 10.58 -16.21
C ILE A 311 -25.68 11.41 -15.41
N GLN A 312 -26.68 10.76 -14.80
CA GLN A 312 -27.66 11.44 -13.96
C GLN A 312 -27.01 12.11 -12.74
N LEU A 313 -26.04 11.43 -12.11
CA LEU A 313 -25.30 11.94 -10.96
C LEU A 313 -24.54 13.22 -11.33
N GLY A 314 -23.81 13.23 -12.44
CA GLY A 314 -23.07 14.42 -12.88
C GLY A 314 -23.97 15.64 -13.09
N ALA A 315 -25.08 15.46 -13.82
CA ALA A 315 -26.03 16.54 -14.07
C ALA A 315 -26.70 17.05 -12.79
N THR A 316 -27.15 16.14 -11.92
CA THR A 316 -27.83 16.48 -10.66
C THR A 316 -26.86 17.16 -9.69
N PHE A 317 -25.60 16.69 -9.62
CA PHE A 317 -24.57 17.28 -8.79
C PHE A 317 -24.23 18.72 -9.21
N GLU A 318 -24.13 18.99 -10.51
CA GLU A 318 -23.82 20.33 -11.01
C GLU A 318 -24.92 21.34 -10.71
N ALA A 319 -26.19 20.93 -10.73
CA ALA A 319 -27.30 21.76 -10.26
C ALA A 319 -27.22 21.95 -8.73
N ALA A 320 -27.06 20.85 -7.99
CA ALA A 320 -26.97 20.82 -6.55
C ALA A 320 -25.89 21.74 -5.98
N ARG A 321 -24.67 21.73 -6.54
CA ARG A 321 -23.56 22.55 -6.01
C ARG A 321 -23.79 24.06 -6.14
N ARG A 322 -24.72 24.48 -7.01
CA ARG A 322 -25.07 25.90 -7.21
C ARG A 322 -26.21 26.34 -6.29
N GLU A 323 -27.11 25.43 -5.97
CA GLU A 323 -28.37 25.72 -5.28
C GLU A 323 -28.35 25.35 -3.79
N THR A 324 -27.42 24.50 -3.36
CA THR A 324 -27.34 23.98 -1.99
C THR A 324 -25.99 24.26 -1.35
N HIS A 325 -25.91 24.04 -0.04
CA HIS A 325 -24.67 24.21 0.70
C HIS A 325 -23.57 23.26 0.17
N PRO A 326 -22.32 23.72 -0.01
CA PRO A 326 -21.24 22.89 -0.59
C PRO A 326 -21.02 21.55 0.11
N ILE A 327 -21.12 21.53 1.45
CA ILE A 327 -21.01 20.29 2.24
C ILE A 327 -22.16 19.31 1.96
N ARG A 328 -23.38 19.80 1.75
CA ARG A 328 -24.52 18.94 1.36
C ARG A 328 -24.29 18.31 0.01
N ALA A 329 -23.92 19.11 -0.99
CA ALA A 329 -23.64 18.63 -2.34
C ALA A 329 -22.48 17.60 -2.32
N ALA A 330 -21.41 17.87 -1.58
CA ALA A 330 -20.26 16.98 -1.44
C ALA A 330 -20.60 15.66 -0.72
N ALA A 331 -21.37 15.73 0.36
CA ALA A 331 -21.84 14.55 1.10
C ALA A 331 -22.73 13.67 0.22
N TRP A 332 -23.66 14.28 -0.51
CA TRP A 332 -24.52 13.56 -1.44
C TRP A 332 -23.72 12.91 -2.57
N LEU A 333 -22.76 13.63 -3.16
CA LEU A 333 -21.85 13.07 -4.17
C LEU A 333 -21.06 11.87 -3.62
N TYR A 334 -20.52 11.99 -2.42
CA TYR A 334 -19.80 10.91 -1.75
C TYR A 334 -20.70 9.68 -1.59
N GLN A 335 -21.91 9.86 -1.06
CA GLN A 335 -22.89 8.80 -0.88
C GLN A 335 -23.24 8.13 -2.21
N GLN A 336 -23.57 8.89 -3.25
CA GLN A 336 -23.98 8.31 -4.53
C GLN A 336 -22.82 7.57 -5.21
N LEU A 337 -21.61 8.12 -5.20
CA LEU A 337 -20.45 7.42 -5.75
C LEU A 337 -20.12 6.14 -4.97
N PHE A 338 -20.34 6.12 -3.65
CA PHE A 338 -20.18 4.92 -2.85
C PHE A 338 -21.21 3.85 -3.22
N ARG A 339 -22.50 4.23 -3.34
CA ARG A 339 -23.61 3.34 -3.75
C ARG A 339 -23.42 2.80 -5.17
N ILE A 340 -23.06 3.67 -6.10
CA ILE A 340 -22.82 3.29 -7.49
C ILE A 340 -21.54 2.45 -7.57
N SER A 341 -20.46 2.84 -6.90
CA SER A 341 -19.14 2.19 -6.97
C SER A 341 -18.71 1.89 -8.42
N PRO A 342 -18.53 2.92 -9.26
CA PRO A 342 -18.50 2.79 -10.73
C PRO A 342 -17.37 1.93 -11.32
N PHE A 343 -16.31 1.64 -10.56
CA PHE A 343 -15.14 0.88 -11.01
C PHE A 343 -15.02 -0.48 -10.30
N GLU A 344 -14.18 -1.38 -10.80
CA GLU A 344 -13.97 -2.70 -10.18
C GLU A 344 -13.13 -2.64 -8.89
N ARG A 345 -12.21 -1.66 -8.79
CA ARG A 345 -11.30 -1.49 -7.65
C ARG A 345 -11.16 0.00 -7.34
N ASP A 346 -10.52 0.31 -6.21
CA ASP A 346 -10.08 1.67 -5.85
C ASP A 346 -11.13 2.80 -5.84
N ASN A 347 -12.42 2.46 -5.89
CA ASN A 347 -13.53 3.42 -5.76
C ASN A 347 -13.36 4.35 -4.56
N GLY A 348 -13.02 3.81 -3.38
CA GLY A 348 -12.85 4.63 -2.18
C GLY A 348 -11.79 5.73 -2.35
N ARG A 349 -10.65 5.43 -2.99
CA ARG A 349 -9.58 6.41 -3.24
C ARG A 349 -10.04 7.47 -4.24
N ALA A 350 -10.67 7.04 -5.33
CA ALA A 350 -11.24 7.94 -6.34
C ALA A 350 -12.32 8.87 -5.76
N ILE A 351 -13.21 8.35 -4.91
CA ILE A 351 -14.26 9.14 -4.23
C ILE A 351 -13.64 10.22 -3.36
N ARG A 352 -12.67 9.86 -2.50
CA ARG A 352 -12.02 10.84 -1.60
C ARG A 352 -11.27 11.92 -2.37
N LEU A 353 -10.60 11.56 -3.46
CA LEU A 353 -9.95 12.50 -4.35
C LEU A 353 -10.96 13.50 -4.93
N VAL A 354 -12.01 13.00 -5.60
CA VAL A 354 -13.01 13.86 -6.25
C VAL A 354 -13.76 14.74 -5.24
N VAL A 355 -14.20 14.17 -4.12
CA VAL A 355 -14.94 14.93 -3.10
C VAL A 355 -14.05 15.97 -2.43
N SER A 356 -12.76 15.67 -2.19
CA SER A 356 -11.79 16.69 -1.74
C SER A 356 -11.66 17.82 -2.75
N GLY A 357 -11.53 17.50 -4.04
CA GLY A 357 -11.46 18.49 -5.12
C GLY A 357 -12.67 19.39 -5.21
N VAL A 358 -13.86 18.83 -5.08
CA VAL A 358 -15.13 19.58 -5.05
C VAL A 358 -15.17 20.55 -3.87
N LEU A 359 -14.75 20.11 -2.69
CA LEU A 359 -14.72 20.94 -1.49
C LEU A 359 -13.66 22.04 -1.60
N GLU A 360 -12.48 21.71 -2.11
CA GLU A 360 -11.40 22.67 -2.39
C GLU A 360 -11.81 23.72 -3.43
N ASN A 361 -12.57 23.32 -4.45
CA ASN A 361 -13.15 24.23 -5.44
C ASN A 361 -14.14 25.22 -4.80
N ALA A 362 -14.85 24.79 -3.75
CA ALA A 362 -15.74 25.64 -2.96
C ALA A 362 -15.02 26.43 -1.84
N GLY A 363 -13.69 26.37 -1.76
CA GLY A 363 -12.87 27.12 -0.78
C GLY A 363 -12.57 26.37 0.53
N TYR A 364 -13.13 25.18 0.74
CA TYR A 364 -12.85 24.37 1.93
C TYR A 364 -11.44 23.74 1.85
N PRO A 365 -10.83 23.35 2.98
CA PRO A 365 -9.58 22.59 2.97
C PRO A 365 -9.79 21.17 2.43
N ALA A 366 -8.69 20.48 2.10
CA ALA A 366 -8.73 19.09 1.66
C ALA A 366 -9.43 18.18 2.68
N LEU A 367 -10.28 17.27 2.19
CA LEU A 367 -11.03 16.36 3.03
C LEU A 367 -10.16 15.20 3.52
N VAL A 368 -9.83 15.19 4.81
CA VAL A 368 -9.05 14.11 5.44
C VAL A 368 -9.94 13.27 6.36
N ILE A 369 -10.29 12.06 5.91
CA ILE A 369 -11.02 11.08 6.72
C ILE A 369 -10.00 10.13 7.36
N GLU A 370 -9.69 10.37 8.63
CA GLU A 370 -8.72 9.55 9.39
C GLU A 370 -9.15 8.08 9.44
N PRO A 371 -8.21 7.11 9.39
CA PRO A 371 -8.53 5.68 9.47
C PRO A 371 -9.36 5.29 10.69
N ALA A 372 -9.17 5.99 11.82
CA ALA A 372 -9.96 5.83 13.03
C ALA A 372 -11.45 6.14 12.84
N ARG A 373 -11.79 7.04 11.90
CA ARG A 373 -13.18 7.42 11.57
C ARG A 373 -13.82 6.55 10.49
N LEU A 374 -13.21 5.44 10.10
CA LEU A 374 -13.84 4.48 9.19
C LEU A 374 -15.17 3.96 9.74
N GLY A 375 -15.24 3.74 11.06
CA GLY A 375 -16.48 3.35 11.73
C GLY A 375 -17.59 4.38 11.53
N ASP A 376 -17.28 5.65 11.86
CA ASP A 376 -18.20 6.78 11.75
C ASP A 376 -18.66 7.00 10.31
N LEU A 377 -17.74 6.86 9.34
CA LEU A 377 -18.05 6.95 7.92
C LEU A 377 -19.06 5.88 7.48
N LEU A 378 -18.81 4.62 7.84
CA LEU A 378 -19.71 3.54 7.48
C LEU A 378 -21.05 3.66 8.20
N ASP A 379 -21.05 4.12 9.45
CA ASP A 379 -22.28 4.32 10.22
C ASP A 379 -23.11 5.47 9.63
N ALA A 380 -22.49 6.60 9.26
CA ALA A 380 -23.15 7.69 8.55
C ALA A 380 -23.70 7.26 7.19
N LEU A 381 -22.97 6.43 6.43
CA LEU A 381 -23.47 5.88 5.17
C LEU A 381 -24.68 4.95 5.36
N VAL A 382 -24.70 4.14 6.43
CA VAL A 382 -25.88 3.31 6.78
C VAL A 382 -27.08 4.21 7.12
N GLU A 383 -26.88 5.28 7.88
CA GLU A 383 -27.95 6.23 8.20
C GLU A 383 -28.49 6.92 6.94
N CYS A 384 -27.62 7.34 6.02
CA CYS A 384 -28.02 7.91 4.75
C CYS A 384 -28.82 6.93 3.87
N GLU A 385 -28.46 5.64 3.85
CA GLU A 385 -29.22 4.63 3.09
C GLU A 385 -30.58 4.32 3.71
N ARG A 386 -30.65 4.22 5.04
CA ARG A 386 -31.92 4.05 5.76
C ARG A 386 -32.86 5.22 5.57
N ALA A 387 -32.33 6.45 5.55
CA ALA A 387 -33.12 7.64 5.28
C ALA A 387 -33.61 7.68 3.82
N ALA A 388 -32.80 7.18 2.89
CA ALA A 388 -33.16 7.19 1.48
C ALA A 388 -34.27 6.21 1.11
N ASP A 389 -34.32 5.03 1.74
CA ASP A 389 -35.23 3.93 1.39
C ASP A 389 -35.35 3.71 -0.12
N THR A 390 -34.24 3.92 -0.84
CA THR A 390 -34.18 3.92 -2.30
C THR A 390 -33.37 2.73 -2.77
N SER A 391 -33.85 2.04 -3.81
CA SER A 391 -33.10 0.98 -4.49
C SER A 391 -31.73 1.47 -4.98
N ALA A 392 -30.75 0.56 -5.07
CA ALA A 392 -29.41 0.85 -5.61
C ALA A 392 -29.43 1.30 -7.09
N ASP A 393 -30.56 1.12 -7.77
CA ASP A 393 -30.76 1.47 -9.19
C ASP A 393 -31.17 2.93 -9.42
N GLN A 394 -31.29 3.71 -8.34
CA GLN A 394 -31.77 5.09 -8.32
C GLN A 394 -30.92 5.97 -7.38
N LEU A 395 -30.76 7.23 -7.77
CA LEU A 395 -30.14 8.25 -6.93
C LEU A 395 -31.06 8.63 -5.77
N SER A 396 -30.50 8.81 -4.58
CA SER A 396 -31.27 9.29 -3.42
C SER A 396 -31.48 10.81 -3.49
N ALA A 397 -32.45 11.33 -2.74
CA ALA A 397 -32.57 12.77 -2.52
C ALA A 397 -31.34 13.33 -1.76
N LEU A 398 -31.08 14.63 -1.93
CA LEU A 398 -29.95 15.35 -1.30
C LEU A 398 -30.09 15.46 0.23
N GLU A 399 -31.32 15.53 0.72
CA GLU A 399 -31.64 15.68 2.13
C GLU A 399 -31.22 14.47 2.98
N HIS A 400 -31.18 13.27 2.36
CA HIS A 400 -30.74 12.05 3.01
C HIS A 400 -29.23 12.01 3.30
N ALA A 401 -28.43 12.88 2.69
CA ALA A 401 -26.98 12.93 2.89
C ALA A 401 -26.55 13.69 4.16
N THR A 402 -27.51 14.19 4.96
CA THR A 402 -27.23 15.01 6.16
C THR A 402 -26.28 14.35 7.17
N PRO A 403 -26.45 13.06 7.56
CA PRO A 403 -25.54 12.40 8.50
C PRO A 403 -24.08 12.38 8.01
N LEU A 404 -23.89 12.11 6.72
CA LEU A 404 -22.57 12.14 6.10
C LEU A 404 -22.02 13.57 6.03
N GLY A 405 -22.87 14.56 5.76
CA GLY A 405 -22.48 15.98 5.78
C GLY A 405 -21.93 16.43 7.13
N ASP A 406 -22.54 16.02 8.23
CA ASP A 406 -22.05 16.32 9.59
C ASP A 406 -20.67 15.69 9.85
N LEU A 407 -20.44 14.46 9.40
CA LEU A 407 -19.12 13.83 9.45
C LEU A 407 -18.10 14.57 8.59
N LEU A 408 -18.45 14.93 7.35
CA LEU A 408 -17.56 15.67 6.46
C LEU A 408 -17.18 17.02 7.06
N ALA A 409 -18.14 17.76 7.62
CA ALA A 409 -17.90 19.02 8.31
C ALA A 409 -16.92 18.86 9.48
N ALA A 410 -17.08 17.83 10.31
CA ALA A 410 -16.14 17.53 11.40
C ALA A 410 -14.74 17.15 10.88
N CYS A 411 -14.66 16.46 9.74
CA CYS A 411 -13.39 16.16 9.09
C CYS A 411 -12.69 17.44 8.58
N LEU A 412 -13.46 18.30 7.92
CA LEU A 412 -12.98 19.57 7.37
C LEU A 412 -12.54 20.53 8.48
N ALA A 413 -13.27 20.58 9.60
CA ALA A 413 -12.89 21.41 10.74
C ALA A 413 -11.52 21.01 11.30
N ALA A 414 -11.23 19.71 11.39
CA ALA A 414 -9.94 19.22 11.84
C ALA A 414 -8.80 19.56 10.87
N THR A 415 -9.03 19.49 9.56
CA THR A 415 -8.02 19.92 8.57
C THR A 415 -7.88 21.45 8.59
N GLY A 416 -8.98 22.19 8.63
CA GLY A 416 -9.00 23.65 8.61
C GLY A 416 -8.30 24.27 9.80
N ALA A 417 -8.47 23.72 11.01
CA ALA A 417 -7.74 24.16 12.19
C ALA A 417 -6.22 24.03 12.02
N ARG A 418 -5.75 22.96 11.36
CA ARG A 418 -4.32 22.78 11.06
C ARG A 418 -3.83 23.80 10.03
N VAL A 419 -4.60 24.04 8.97
CA VAL A 419 -4.27 25.05 7.96
C VAL A 419 -4.16 26.43 8.61
N LEU A 420 -5.12 26.78 9.47
CA LEU A 420 -5.17 28.05 10.17
C LEU A 420 -4.01 28.24 11.15
N ALA A 421 -3.65 27.20 11.90
CA ALA A 421 -2.48 27.23 12.79
C ALA A 421 -1.19 27.53 12.00
N VAL A 422 -0.97 26.83 10.87
CA VAL A 422 0.18 27.13 9.99
C VAL A 422 0.13 28.55 9.44
N ALA A 423 -1.05 29.01 9.02
CA ALA A 423 -1.24 30.36 8.49
C ALA A 423 -0.96 31.47 9.52
N ARG A 424 -1.21 31.19 10.80
CA ARG A 424 -0.88 32.09 11.94
C ARG A 424 0.60 32.05 12.34
N GLY A 425 1.40 31.22 11.67
CA GLY A 425 2.81 31.07 11.98
C GLY A 425 3.08 30.16 13.17
N GLU A 426 2.08 29.42 13.67
CA GLU A 426 2.27 28.47 14.76
C GLU A 426 3.15 27.32 14.29
N ASP A 427 4.18 26.99 15.08
CA ASP A 427 4.94 25.77 14.89
C ASP A 427 4.10 24.59 15.37
N LEU A 428 3.38 23.99 14.44
CA LEU A 428 2.80 22.68 14.67
C LEU A 428 3.95 21.68 14.78
N GLU A 429 4.07 21.00 15.92
CA GLU A 429 5.12 20.00 16.09
C GLU A 429 5.19 19.07 14.87
N ALA A 430 6.38 19.05 14.26
CA ALA A 430 6.76 17.94 13.40
C ALA A 430 6.63 16.69 14.26
N HIS A 431 5.84 15.72 13.81
CA HIS A 431 5.93 14.39 14.43
C HIS A 431 7.26 13.80 13.97
N GLU A 432 8.33 14.14 14.70
CA GLU A 432 9.57 13.41 14.62
C GLU A 432 9.31 11.99 15.09
N LEU A 433 9.82 11.02 14.34
CA LEU A 433 9.85 9.64 14.78
C LEU A 433 10.51 9.60 16.17
N PRO A 434 9.88 8.98 17.19
CA PRO A 434 10.51 8.81 18.49
C PRO A 434 11.92 8.26 18.30
N ALA A 435 12.92 8.80 18.99
CA ALA A 435 14.33 8.47 18.75
C ALA A 435 14.65 6.96 18.83
N ALA A 436 13.80 6.17 19.49
CA ALA A 436 13.85 4.70 19.52
C ALA A 436 13.31 4.04 18.24
N VAL A 437 12.28 4.62 17.60
CA VAL A 437 11.76 4.19 16.29
C VAL A 437 12.68 4.68 15.18
N ALA A 438 13.22 5.91 15.27
CA ALA A 438 14.23 6.39 14.34
C ALA A 438 15.52 5.57 14.42
N ARG A 439 15.98 5.18 15.64
CA ARG A 439 17.08 4.22 15.81
C ARG A 439 16.70 2.83 15.35
N GLY A 440 15.52 2.32 15.69
CA GLY A 440 15.05 1.02 15.22
C GLY A 440 14.90 0.96 13.70
N GLN A 441 14.55 2.07 13.05
CA GLN A 441 14.51 2.22 11.60
C GLN A 441 15.89 2.47 11.01
N ALA A 442 16.80 3.19 11.67
CA ALA A 442 18.19 3.33 11.25
C ALA A 442 18.98 2.03 11.42
N GLU A 443 18.66 1.22 12.44
CA GLU A 443 19.20 -0.13 12.67
C GLU A 443 18.52 -1.15 11.78
N SER A 444 17.22 -1.02 11.47
CA SER A 444 16.55 -1.89 10.49
C SER A 444 16.96 -1.53 9.07
N LEU A 445 17.15 -0.25 8.76
CA LEU A 445 17.70 0.25 7.51
C LEU A 445 19.17 -0.11 7.43
N ALA A 446 19.98 0.04 8.49
CA ALA A 446 21.35 -0.45 8.54
C ALA A 446 21.38 -1.97 8.40
N LYS A 447 20.47 -2.74 9.02
CA LYS A 447 20.35 -4.21 8.81
C LYS A 447 19.81 -4.57 7.43
N LEU A 448 19.00 -3.72 6.78
CA LEU A 448 18.50 -3.88 5.41
C LEU A 448 19.53 -3.48 4.35
N LEU A 449 20.43 -2.56 4.69
CA LEU A 449 21.58 -2.11 3.91
C LEU A 449 22.77 -3.08 4.12
N GLU A 450 22.97 -3.60 5.33
CA GLU A 450 23.95 -4.63 5.73
C GLU A 450 23.51 -6.03 5.31
N SER A 451 22.19 -6.32 5.28
CA SER A 451 21.67 -7.36 4.42
C SER A 451 21.86 -6.83 3.01
N GLY A 452 23.07 -7.04 2.48
CA GLY A 452 23.47 -6.70 1.12
C GLY A 452 22.68 -7.48 0.08
N ASP A 453 21.41 -7.79 0.35
CA ASP A 453 20.46 -8.51 -0.47
C ASP A 453 19.29 -7.65 -1.01
N VAL A 454 18.97 -6.49 -0.42
CA VAL A 454 17.83 -5.64 -0.86
C VAL A 454 18.27 -4.29 -1.41
N SER A 455 19.22 -3.60 -0.77
CA SER A 455 19.82 -2.37 -1.30
C SER A 455 20.49 -2.62 -2.65
N TRP A 456 21.23 -3.73 -2.78
CA TRP A 456 21.83 -4.08 -4.06
C TRP A 456 20.76 -4.44 -5.08
N ARG A 457 19.63 -5.10 -4.75
CA ARG A 457 18.61 -5.45 -5.76
C ARG A 457 17.90 -4.23 -6.33
N VAL A 458 17.63 -3.23 -5.49
CA VAL A 458 17.01 -1.97 -5.92
C VAL A 458 18.01 -1.16 -6.74
N THR A 459 19.24 -0.99 -6.26
CA THR A 459 20.31 -0.31 -7.01
C THR A 459 20.63 -1.06 -8.30
N ALA A 460 20.78 -2.38 -8.26
CA ALA A 460 21.02 -3.23 -9.41
C ALA A 460 19.89 -3.18 -10.42
N GLY A 461 18.61 -3.17 -10.01
CA GLY A 461 17.49 -2.99 -10.92
C GLY A 461 17.56 -1.66 -11.69
N ARG A 462 17.92 -0.57 -11.01
CA ARG A 462 18.16 0.73 -11.63
C ARG A 462 19.35 0.70 -12.60
N GLN A 463 20.45 0.07 -12.18
CA GLN A 463 21.68 -0.03 -12.96
C GLN A 463 21.55 -0.97 -14.17
N VAL A 464 20.76 -2.05 -14.07
CA VAL A 464 20.36 -2.89 -15.21
C VAL A 464 19.56 -2.07 -16.21
N ARG A 465 18.65 -1.19 -15.76
CA ARG A 465 17.86 -0.35 -16.66
C ARG A 465 18.74 0.65 -17.40
N VAL A 466 19.63 1.35 -16.70
CA VAL A 466 20.59 2.29 -17.30
C VAL A 466 21.48 1.60 -18.33
N LEU A 467 22.06 0.45 -17.97
CA LEU A 467 22.92 -0.30 -18.91
C LEU A 467 22.10 -0.88 -20.07
N PHE A 468 20.88 -1.36 -19.82
CA PHE A 468 19.97 -1.82 -20.87
C PHE A 468 19.65 -0.71 -21.86
N ASP A 469 19.31 0.50 -21.41
CA ASP A 469 18.98 1.61 -22.31
C ASP A 469 20.18 1.97 -23.21
N ARG A 470 21.40 1.93 -22.67
CA ARG A 470 22.65 2.14 -23.45
C ARG A 470 22.90 1.03 -24.47
N VAL A 471 22.75 -0.23 -24.06
CA VAL A 471 22.94 -1.38 -24.97
C VAL A 471 21.83 -1.44 -26.01
N HIS A 472 20.60 -1.10 -25.65
CA HIS A 472 19.46 -1.01 -26.54
C HIS A 472 19.65 0.10 -27.56
N ALA A 473 20.13 1.28 -27.16
CA ALA A 473 20.49 2.36 -28.08
C ALA A 473 21.58 1.94 -29.08
N LEU A 474 22.61 1.23 -28.63
CA LEU A 474 23.62 0.65 -29.53
C LEU A 474 23.00 -0.40 -30.46
N ALA A 475 22.12 -1.25 -29.96
CA ALA A 475 21.44 -2.27 -30.75
C ALA A 475 20.45 -1.65 -31.76
N GLN A 476 19.86 -0.50 -31.48
CA GLN A 476 19.02 0.25 -32.42
C GLN A 476 19.81 0.84 -33.59
N ALA A 477 21.13 1.02 -33.45
CA ALA A 477 22.01 1.50 -34.51
C ALA A 477 22.56 0.38 -35.42
N LEU A 478 22.36 -0.89 -35.04
CA LEU A 478 22.83 -2.06 -35.79
C LEU A 478 21.97 -2.51 -36.98
N PRO A 479 20.62 -2.34 -36.96
CA PRO A 479 19.79 -2.76 -38.07
C PRO A 479 20.29 -2.20 -39.39
N CYS A 480 20.47 -3.09 -40.35
CA CYS A 480 20.92 -2.75 -41.68
C CYS A 480 20.21 -3.64 -42.70
N ALA A 481 19.72 -3.03 -43.77
CA ALA A 481 19.18 -3.77 -44.91
C ALA A 481 20.31 -3.99 -45.93
N GLY A 482 20.64 -5.24 -46.20
CA GLY A 482 21.59 -5.65 -47.22
C GLY A 482 20.92 -6.48 -48.31
N PRO A 483 21.56 -6.62 -49.49
CA PRO A 483 21.01 -7.36 -50.62
C PRO A 483 20.96 -8.89 -50.38
N LEU A 484 21.71 -9.41 -49.41
CA LEU A 484 21.74 -10.84 -49.07
C LEU A 484 21.02 -11.17 -47.76
N TYR A 485 21.00 -10.23 -46.80
CA TYR A 485 20.33 -10.38 -45.52
C TYR A 485 20.01 -8.99 -44.92
N SER A 486 19.01 -8.93 -44.05
CA SER A 486 18.77 -7.80 -43.15
C SER A 486 19.14 -8.18 -41.72
N ILE A 487 19.61 -7.21 -40.95
CA ILE A 487 19.69 -7.31 -39.50
C ILE A 487 18.54 -6.50 -38.94
N GLU A 488 17.68 -7.13 -38.15
CA GLU A 488 16.49 -6.52 -37.58
C GLU A 488 16.49 -6.67 -36.06
N LEU A 489 16.04 -5.61 -35.38
CA LEU A 489 15.78 -5.61 -33.94
C LEU A 489 14.32 -6.00 -33.72
N GLU A 490 14.08 -7.20 -33.19
CA GLU A 490 12.73 -7.74 -33.01
C GLU A 490 12.07 -7.23 -31.73
N SER A 491 12.83 -7.11 -30.64
CA SER A 491 12.31 -6.65 -29.35
C SER A 491 13.41 -6.13 -28.42
N GLY A 492 13.01 -5.22 -27.53
CA GLY A 492 13.78 -4.78 -26.38
C GLY A 492 12.85 -4.63 -25.19
N GLU A 493 12.93 -5.51 -24.21
CA GLU A 493 12.10 -5.47 -23.02
C GLU A 493 12.90 -5.75 -21.76
N VAL A 494 12.47 -5.15 -20.65
CA VAL A 494 13.04 -5.40 -19.33
C VAL A 494 12.07 -6.29 -18.59
N VAL A 495 12.49 -7.54 -18.38
CA VAL A 495 11.65 -8.63 -17.86
C VAL A 495 12.09 -9.03 -16.46
N PRO A 496 11.19 -9.60 -15.63
CA PRO A 496 11.59 -10.23 -14.39
C PRO A 496 12.55 -11.40 -14.63
N GLY A 497 13.57 -11.58 -13.77
CA GLY A 497 14.62 -12.59 -13.95
C GLY A 497 14.11 -14.03 -14.08
N HIS A 498 12.98 -14.37 -13.45
CA HIS A 498 12.36 -15.69 -13.58
C HIS A 498 11.85 -15.99 -15.00
N ARG A 499 11.61 -14.99 -15.87
CA ARG A 499 11.24 -15.23 -17.27
C ARG A 499 12.40 -15.73 -18.13
N VAL A 500 13.64 -15.57 -17.64
CA VAL A 500 14.86 -16.03 -18.31
C VAL A 500 15.35 -17.36 -17.71
N ALA A 501 14.81 -17.75 -16.54
CA ALA A 501 15.14 -18.98 -15.84
C ALA A 501 14.83 -20.22 -16.72
N GLY A 502 15.87 -21.00 -17.03
CA GLY A 502 15.78 -22.17 -17.91
C GLY A 502 16.28 -21.95 -19.35
N SER A 503 16.56 -20.71 -19.77
CA SER A 503 17.20 -20.43 -21.05
C SER A 503 18.71 -20.71 -21.03
N GLY A 504 19.33 -20.86 -22.22
CA GLY A 504 20.79 -20.95 -22.35
C GLY A 504 21.54 -19.74 -21.78
N LEU A 505 20.89 -18.56 -21.77
CA LEU A 505 21.40 -17.32 -21.19
C LEU A 505 21.55 -17.41 -19.67
N ALA A 506 20.57 -18.01 -18.98
CA ALA A 506 20.60 -18.14 -17.52
C ALA A 506 21.80 -18.96 -17.02
N ARG A 507 22.35 -19.86 -17.86
CA ARG A 507 23.54 -20.65 -17.52
C ARG A 507 24.84 -19.83 -17.51
N ALA A 508 24.85 -18.66 -18.16
CA ALA A 508 26.00 -17.75 -18.17
C ALA A 508 25.96 -16.70 -17.05
N LEU A 509 24.77 -16.47 -16.47
CA LEU A 509 24.56 -15.46 -15.44
C LEU A 509 25.04 -15.96 -14.07
N PRO A 510 25.66 -15.10 -13.23
CA PRO A 510 26.13 -15.50 -11.90
C PRO A 510 24.97 -15.84 -10.95
N VAL A 511 25.23 -16.66 -9.93
CA VAL A 511 24.22 -17.01 -8.91
C VAL A 511 24.03 -15.81 -7.97
N GLY A 512 22.87 -15.17 -8.07
CA GLY A 512 22.50 -13.99 -7.26
C GLY A 512 22.08 -12.80 -8.11
N ASP A 513 21.18 -13.02 -9.07
CA ASP A 513 20.75 -11.99 -10.05
C ASP A 513 19.70 -11.03 -9.48
N ALA A 514 19.75 -9.77 -9.92
CA ALA A 514 18.67 -8.84 -9.68
C ALA A 514 17.37 -9.44 -10.22
N GLY A 515 16.22 -9.15 -9.59
CA GLY A 515 14.92 -9.68 -10.02
C GLY A 515 14.47 -9.25 -11.42
N VAL A 516 15.32 -8.55 -12.18
CA VAL A 516 15.07 -7.89 -13.45
C VAL A 516 16.25 -8.09 -14.41
N VAL A 517 15.97 -8.44 -15.66
CA VAL A 517 16.93 -8.66 -16.76
C VAL A 517 16.47 -7.87 -17.97
N GLY A 518 17.36 -7.08 -18.58
CA GLY A 518 17.11 -6.43 -19.85
C GLY A 518 17.38 -7.39 -21.00
N LEU A 519 16.39 -7.65 -21.87
CA LEU A 519 16.51 -8.56 -23.01
C LEU A 519 16.37 -7.81 -24.32
N VAL A 520 17.29 -8.04 -25.25
CA VAL A 520 17.27 -7.52 -26.61
C VAL A 520 17.39 -8.69 -27.59
N GLN A 521 16.51 -8.76 -28.59
CA GLN A 521 16.55 -9.79 -29.62
C GLN A 521 16.85 -9.19 -30.99
N LEU A 522 17.95 -9.64 -31.60
CA LEU A 522 18.33 -9.31 -32.97
C LEU A 522 18.21 -10.54 -33.85
N SER A 523 17.89 -10.36 -35.13
CA SER A 523 17.83 -11.44 -36.11
C SER A 523 18.59 -11.07 -37.38
N ILE A 524 19.32 -12.02 -37.93
CA ILE A 524 19.83 -11.98 -39.30
C ILE A 524 18.83 -12.75 -40.16
N LEU A 525 18.11 -12.02 -41.02
CA LEU A 525 17.06 -12.55 -41.88
C LEU A 525 17.53 -12.56 -43.34
N PRO A 526 17.13 -13.54 -44.16
CA PRO A 526 17.44 -13.53 -45.58
C PRO A 526 16.78 -12.34 -46.28
N SER A 527 17.49 -11.70 -47.22
CA SER A 527 16.93 -10.59 -47.99
C SER A 527 15.89 -11.10 -48.99
N GLN A 528 14.76 -10.40 -49.09
CA GLN A 528 13.71 -10.70 -50.06
C GLN A 528 14.03 -10.16 -51.47
N GLU A 529 15.09 -9.37 -51.61
CA GLU A 529 15.40 -8.63 -52.85
C GLU A 529 16.20 -9.44 -53.89
N THR A 530 16.75 -10.60 -53.52
CA THR A 530 17.59 -11.43 -54.41
C THR A 530 16.96 -12.80 -54.68
N PRO A 531 16.00 -12.90 -55.62
CA PRO A 531 15.37 -14.18 -55.98
C PRO A 531 16.38 -15.13 -56.66
N GLY A 532 16.32 -16.41 -56.31
CA GLY A 532 17.11 -17.49 -56.94
C GLY A 532 18.31 -17.98 -56.12
N LEU A 533 18.59 -17.40 -54.96
CA LEU A 533 19.57 -17.91 -54.01
C LEU A 533 18.89 -18.77 -52.93
N THR A 534 19.57 -19.85 -52.54
CA THR A 534 19.22 -20.67 -51.38
C THR A 534 19.78 -20.01 -50.13
N PHE A 535 18.93 -19.63 -49.20
CA PHE A 535 19.35 -18.98 -47.96
C PHE A 535 19.35 -19.96 -46.78
N PRO A 536 20.35 -19.87 -45.88
CA PRO A 536 20.31 -20.58 -44.61
C PRO A 536 19.17 -20.05 -43.71
N ALA A 537 18.80 -20.83 -42.70
CA ALA A 537 17.77 -20.42 -41.75
C ALA A 537 18.17 -19.14 -40.99
N PRO A 538 17.21 -18.25 -40.65
CA PRO A 538 17.47 -17.06 -39.85
C PRO A 538 18.27 -17.35 -38.59
N ARG A 539 19.20 -16.47 -38.25
CA ARG A 539 20.00 -16.55 -37.03
C ARG A 539 19.49 -15.54 -36.03
N ARG A 540 19.23 -15.96 -34.79
CA ARG A 540 18.73 -15.08 -33.73
C ARG A 540 19.79 -14.88 -32.67
N MET A 541 20.07 -13.63 -32.33
CA MET A 541 20.86 -13.27 -31.16
C MET A 541 19.92 -12.83 -30.06
N ARG A 542 20.11 -13.40 -28.87
CA ARG A 542 19.60 -12.85 -27.63
C ARG A 542 20.73 -12.17 -26.88
N LEU A 543 20.47 -10.96 -26.45
CA LEU A 543 21.33 -10.21 -25.57
C LEU A 543 20.61 -10.00 -24.24
N ALA A 544 21.29 -10.30 -23.15
CA ALA A 544 20.82 -10.07 -21.80
C ALA A 544 21.74 -9.12 -21.04
N VAL A 545 21.15 -8.17 -20.32
CA VAL A 545 21.80 -7.32 -19.34
C VAL A 545 21.29 -7.72 -17.96
N ALA A 546 22.21 -8.09 -17.08
CA ALA A 546 21.89 -8.56 -15.73
C ALA A 546 22.88 -7.98 -14.73
N ALA A 547 22.51 -8.04 -13.46
CA ALA A 547 23.34 -7.60 -12.35
C ALA A 547 23.50 -8.71 -11.33
N SER A 548 24.72 -8.87 -10.83
CA SER A 548 25.04 -9.71 -9.69
C SER A 548 25.71 -8.88 -8.59
N GLN A 549 25.99 -9.53 -7.46
CA GLN A 549 26.81 -8.94 -6.40
C GLN A 549 28.24 -8.56 -6.86
N MET A 550 28.70 -9.10 -8.00
CA MET A 550 30.03 -8.85 -8.55
C MET A 550 30.06 -7.70 -9.57
N GLY A 551 28.91 -7.19 -10.02
CA GLY A 551 28.82 -6.13 -11.02
C GLY A 551 27.69 -6.34 -12.03
N LEU A 552 27.72 -5.57 -13.12
CA LEU A 552 26.82 -5.78 -14.24
C LEU A 552 27.43 -6.75 -15.25
N HIS A 553 26.58 -7.41 -16.02
CA HIS A 553 26.94 -8.43 -16.99
C HIS A 553 26.16 -8.22 -18.28
N VAL A 554 26.87 -8.26 -19.41
CA VAL A 554 26.26 -8.31 -20.74
C VAL A 554 26.54 -9.69 -21.32
N VAL A 555 25.48 -10.44 -21.62
CA VAL A 555 25.55 -11.78 -22.20
C VAL A 555 24.97 -11.75 -23.60
N THR A 556 25.68 -12.30 -24.58
CA THR A 556 25.15 -12.52 -25.92
C THR A 556 25.12 -14.00 -26.25
N GLN A 557 24.06 -14.46 -26.88
CA GLN A 557 23.90 -15.84 -27.33
C GLN A 557 23.25 -15.86 -28.72
N TRP A 558 23.88 -16.56 -29.65
CA TRP A 558 23.31 -16.84 -30.97
C TRP A 558 22.67 -18.23 -30.97
N ASP A 559 21.41 -18.33 -31.36
CA ASP A 559 20.63 -19.56 -31.40
C ASP A 559 20.82 -20.42 -30.12
N GLU A 560 21.33 -21.65 -30.27
CA GLU A 560 21.65 -22.58 -29.17
C GLU A 560 23.15 -22.64 -28.85
N GLU A 561 23.96 -21.70 -29.35
CA GLU A 561 25.40 -21.69 -29.12
C GLU A 561 25.77 -21.33 -27.68
N ARG A 562 27.05 -21.52 -27.32
CA ARG A 562 27.54 -21.14 -26.00
C ARG A 562 27.46 -19.61 -25.82
N PRO A 563 26.84 -19.12 -24.74
CA PRO A 563 26.75 -17.70 -24.46
C PRO A 563 28.12 -17.09 -24.19
N ALA A 564 28.35 -15.87 -24.68
CA ALA A 564 29.53 -15.05 -24.40
C ALA A 564 29.16 -13.98 -23.37
N ARG A 565 29.90 -13.91 -22.26
CA ARG A 565 29.68 -12.95 -21.18
C ARG A 565 30.79 -11.91 -21.12
N SER A 566 30.40 -10.65 -20.97
CA SER A 566 31.28 -9.54 -20.63
C SER A 566 30.91 -9.04 -19.24
N ASP A 567 31.89 -8.93 -18.36
CA ASP A 567 31.74 -8.48 -16.97
C ASP A 567 32.26 -7.05 -16.86
N GLY A 568 31.60 -6.20 -16.07
CA GLY A 568 31.98 -4.79 -15.92
C GLY A 568 31.48 -4.17 -14.62
N PRO A 569 31.67 -2.85 -14.44
CA PRO A 569 31.36 -2.17 -13.19
C PRO A 569 29.88 -2.30 -12.80
N ALA A 570 29.61 -2.23 -11.51
CA ALA A 570 28.25 -2.26 -10.94
C ALA A 570 27.40 -1.03 -11.32
N ASP A 571 28.07 0.05 -11.71
CA ASP A 571 27.46 1.26 -12.26
C ASP A 571 27.33 1.12 -13.79
N GLY A 572 26.10 1.21 -14.28
CA GLY A 572 25.75 1.12 -15.69
C GLY A 572 26.27 2.30 -16.52
N GLU A 573 26.53 3.45 -15.91
CA GLU A 573 27.15 4.61 -16.59
C GLU A 573 28.66 4.44 -16.75
N ALA A 574 29.31 3.76 -15.80
CA ALA A 574 30.75 3.53 -15.80
C ALA A 574 31.24 2.56 -16.89
N TRP A 575 30.33 1.87 -17.60
CA TRP A 575 30.71 1.05 -18.75
C TRP A 575 31.26 1.91 -19.89
N ALA A 576 32.51 1.67 -20.29
CA ALA A 576 33.09 2.32 -21.45
C ALA A 576 32.29 1.97 -22.71
N LEU A 577 31.89 2.98 -23.49
CA LEU A 577 31.09 2.79 -24.70
C LEU A 577 31.81 1.89 -25.72
N ASP A 578 33.13 1.99 -25.80
CA ASP A 578 33.95 1.14 -26.66
C ASP A 578 33.90 -0.35 -26.28
N VAL A 579 33.77 -0.66 -24.99
CA VAL A 579 33.66 -2.04 -24.51
C VAL A 579 32.29 -2.62 -24.87
N LEU A 580 31.22 -1.85 -24.66
CA LEU A 580 29.86 -2.25 -25.05
C LEU A 580 29.73 -2.41 -26.56
N ASN A 581 30.22 -1.42 -27.32
CA ASN A 581 30.20 -1.44 -28.77
C ASN A 581 31.02 -2.61 -29.31
N ALA A 582 32.20 -2.88 -28.75
CA ALA A 582 33.01 -3.98 -29.23
C ALA A 582 32.47 -5.36 -28.80
N ALA A 583 31.77 -5.49 -27.67
CA ALA A 583 31.06 -6.71 -27.31
C ALA A 583 29.90 -7.01 -28.28
N LEU A 584 29.12 -5.98 -28.64
CA LEU A 584 27.97 -6.09 -29.51
C LEU A 584 28.37 -6.27 -31.00
N THR A 585 29.17 -5.34 -31.52
CA THR A 585 29.52 -5.25 -32.93
C THR A 585 30.42 -6.40 -33.39
N ARG A 586 31.38 -6.85 -32.57
CA ARG A 586 32.21 -8.03 -32.95
C ARG A 586 31.41 -9.32 -33.00
N SER A 587 30.44 -9.49 -32.09
CA SER A 587 29.55 -10.66 -32.05
C SER A 587 28.68 -10.72 -33.30
N VAL A 588 28.10 -9.57 -33.67
CA VAL A 588 27.27 -9.42 -34.87
C VAL A 588 28.10 -9.58 -36.15
N ASP A 589 29.26 -8.92 -36.27
CA ASP A 589 30.12 -9.01 -37.44
C ASP A 589 30.65 -10.42 -37.71
N ALA A 590 30.99 -11.16 -36.66
CA ALA A 590 31.45 -12.55 -36.80
C ALA A 590 30.34 -13.45 -37.35
N LYS A 591 29.11 -13.28 -36.87
CA LYS A 591 27.96 -14.08 -37.33
C LYS A 591 27.43 -13.66 -38.68
N ARG A 592 27.45 -12.37 -38.97
CA ARG A 592 27.24 -11.82 -40.30
C ARG A 592 28.16 -12.48 -41.33
N LYS A 593 29.47 -12.50 -41.09
CA LYS A 593 30.44 -13.15 -41.99
C LYS A 593 30.19 -14.65 -42.15
N ALA A 594 29.84 -15.34 -41.07
CA ALA A 594 29.50 -16.76 -41.13
C ALA A 594 28.21 -17.01 -41.94
N TYR A 595 27.21 -16.13 -41.83
CA TYR A 595 25.97 -16.21 -42.60
C TYR A 595 26.22 -15.96 -44.10
N GLU A 596 27.05 -14.97 -44.44
CA GLU A 596 27.51 -14.72 -45.81
C GLU A 596 28.21 -15.93 -46.43
N LEU A 597 29.10 -16.58 -45.66
CA LEU A 597 29.79 -17.81 -46.09
C LEU A 597 28.81 -18.97 -46.27
N ALA A 598 27.83 -19.14 -45.38
CA ALA A 598 26.81 -20.18 -45.52
C ALA A 598 25.92 -19.98 -46.76
N ILE A 599 25.60 -18.72 -47.12
CA ILE A 599 24.93 -18.40 -48.39
C ILE A 599 25.83 -18.79 -49.57
N LEU A 600 27.14 -18.49 -49.52
CA LEU A 600 28.08 -18.87 -50.58
C LEU A 600 28.17 -20.39 -50.76
N ASP A 601 28.28 -21.13 -49.66
CA ASP A 601 28.39 -22.60 -49.65
C ASP A 601 27.12 -23.29 -50.15
N ALA A 602 25.94 -22.76 -49.79
CA ALA A 602 24.65 -23.31 -50.23
C ALA A 602 24.38 -23.12 -51.74
N ASN A 603 25.05 -22.17 -52.39
CA ASN A 603 24.80 -21.79 -53.79
C ASN A 603 25.99 -22.08 -54.71
N LEU A 604 26.84 -23.04 -54.35
CA LEU A 604 28.17 -23.20 -54.94
C LEU A 604 28.17 -23.80 -56.35
N GLY A 605 27.85 -22.95 -57.34
CA GLY A 605 28.15 -23.07 -58.77
C GLY A 605 28.93 -21.85 -59.27
N ARG A 606 29.72 -21.97 -60.35
CA ARG A 606 30.63 -20.90 -60.84
C ARG A 606 29.91 -19.58 -61.18
N ASP A 607 28.65 -19.64 -61.60
CA ASP A 607 27.86 -18.46 -61.97
C ASP A 607 27.26 -17.74 -60.75
N GLU A 608 26.83 -18.48 -59.74
CA GLU A 608 26.29 -17.91 -58.49
C GLU A 608 27.40 -17.27 -57.63
N GLN A 609 28.60 -17.85 -57.62
CA GLN A 609 29.78 -17.19 -57.01
C GLN A 609 30.12 -15.85 -57.66
N ARG A 610 29.91 -15.71 -58.98
CA ARG A 610 30.13 -14.44 -59.70
C ARG A 610 29.04 -13.42 -59.36
N LYS A 611 27.78 -13.84 -59.26
CA LYS A 611 26.66 -12.98 -58.85
C LYS A 611 26.87 -12.44 -57.44
N ILE A 612 27.19 -13.30 -56.47
CA ILE A 612 27.43 -12.89 -55.08
C ILE A 612 28.63 -11.93 -54.97
N ARG A 613 29.75 -12.21 -55.65
CA ARG A 613 30.92 -11.30 -55.68
C ARG A 613 30.61 -9.96 -56.35
N ARG A 614 29.78 -9.93 -57.39
CA ARG A 614 29.34 -8.70 -58.07
C ARG A 614 28.50 -7.83 -57.14
N THR A 615 27.55 -8.44 -56.42
CA THR A 615 26.68 -7.75 -55.46
C THR A 615 27.47 -7.17 -54.27
N LEU A 616 28.44 -7.91 -53.73
CA LEU A 616 29.32 -7.43 -52.65
C LEU A 616 30.27 -6.31 -53.10
N ARG A 617 30.69 -6.29 -54.37
CA ARG A 617 31.55 -5.25 -54.94
C ARG A 617 30.83 -3.91 -55.07
N LEU A 618 29.53 -3.92 -55.41
CA LEU A 618 28.69 -2.72 -55.53
C LEU A 618 28.46 -2.01 -54.17
N GLN A 619 28.56 -2.71 -53.04
CA GLN A 619 28.43 -2.12 -51.71
C GLN A 619 29.71 -1.43 -51.20
N ARG A 620 30.89 -1.83 -51.68
CA ARG A 620 32.17 -1.22 -51.24
C ARG A 620 32.35 0.22 -51.73
N GLU A 621 31.50 0.67 -52.65
CA GLU A 621 31.53 2.00 -53.26
C GLU A 621 30.51 2.98 -52.63
N GLN A 622 29.73 2.57 -51.62
CA GLN A 622 28.85 3.49 -50.86
C GLN A 622 29.53 3.94 -49.54
N PRO A 623 29.58 5.25 -49.24
CA PRO A 623 30.23 5.76 -48.04
C PRO A 623 29.40 5.41 -46.79
N LEU A 624 30.09 4.98 -45.72
CA LEU A 624 29.51 4.80 -44.38
C LEU A 624 29.01 6.14 -43.82
N PRO A 625 27.88 6.19 -43.09
CA PRO A 625 27.42 7.40 -42.42
C PRO A 625 28.43 7.82 -41.32
N PRO A 626 28.67 9.12 -41.12
CA PRO A 626 29.66 9.60 -40.17
C PRO A 626 29.23 9.32 -38.72
N THR A 627 30.15 8.81 -37.91
CA THR A 627 30.01 8.73 -36.45
C THR A 627 30.02 10.14 -35.87
N ARG A 628 28.90 10.59 -35.29
CA ARG A 628 28.86 11.85 -34.53
C ARG A 628 29.65 11.67 -33.21
N PRO A 629 30.61 12.54 -32.88
CA PRO A 629 31.20 12.55 -31.55
C PRO A 629 30.22 13.17 -30.55
N MET A 630 30.08 12.52 -29.39
CA MET A 630 29.32 13.01 -28.23
C MET A 630 30.08 14.18 -27.58
N GLU A 631 29.39 15.28 -27.26
CA GLU A 631 29.95 16.39 -26.50
C GLU A 631 30.23 15.98 -25.04
N PRO A 632 31.31 16.52 -24.41
CA PRO A 632 31.62 16.23 -23.01
C PRO A 632 30.74 17.04 -22.07
N VAL A 633 30.08 16.35 -21.13
CA VAL A 633 29.43 16.96 -19.96
C VAL A 633 30.51 17.39 -18.95
N PRO A 634 30.45 18.61 -18.39
CA PRO A 634 31.48 19.08 -17.47
C PRO A 634 31.43 18.35 -16.12
N ALA A 635 32.62 17.95 -15.67
CA ALA A 635 32.88 17.47 -14.32
C ALA A 635 32.65 18.61 -13.31
N ASN A 636 31.80 18.38 -12.31
CA ASN A 636 31.89 18.96 -10.97
C ASN A 636 30.79 18.40 -10.06
N SER A 637 31.14 17.49 -9.16
CA SER A 637 31.08 17.80 -7.73
C SER A 637 31.73 16.70 -6.87
N PRO A 638 32.29 17.08 -5.71
CA PRO A 638 33.31 16.33 -5.01
C PRO A 638 32.72 15.43 -3.91
N LEU A 639 33.61 14.65 -3.27
CA LEU A 639 33.41 13.84 -2.05
C LEU A 639 33.11 12.36 -2.29
N LEU A 640 34.09 11.67 -2.86
CA LEU A 640 34.46 10.33 -2.43
C LEU A 640 35.79 10.45 -1.71
N ASP A 641 35.77 10.32 -0.38
CA ASP A 641 36.96 9.95 0.40
C ASP A 641 36.48 9.43 1.76
N THR A 642 36.33 8.11 1.92
CA THR A 642 37.13 7.32 2.88
C THR A 642 36.77 5.83 2.92
N VAL A 643 37.69 5.02 2.41
CA VAL A 643 38.39 3.90 3.09
C VAL A 643 37.56 2.75 3.71
N VAL A 644 37.56 1.62 2.96
CA VAL A 644 38.05 0.27 3.33
C VAL A 644 38.26 -0.04 4.83
N ALA A 645 37.64 -1.10 5.36
CA ALA A 645 38.36 -2.23 6.01
C ALA A 645 37.44 -3.27 6.70
N ALA A 646 37.82 -4.53 6.50
CA ALA A 646 37.77 -5.67 7.44
C ALA A 646 36.43 -6.38 7.71
N ALA A 647 36.28 -7.55 7.08
CA ALA A 647 35.53 -8.69 7.61
C ALA A 647 36.38 -9.49 8.64
N PRO A 648 35.74 -10.20 9.58
CA PRO A 648 36.09 -11.60 9.83
C PRO A 648 34.87 -12.55 9.96
N PRO A 649 35.08 -13.88 9.98
CA PRO A 649 34.09 -14.85 9.51
C PRO A 649 33.32 -15.62 10.61
N ALA A 650 32.17 -16.15 10.17
CA ALA A 650 31.50 -17.41 10.52
C ALA A 650 31.29 -17.82 11.99
N SER A 651 30.06 -18.25 12.33
CA SER A 651 29.87 -19.65 12.73
C SER A 651 28.40 -20.11 12.68
N GLU A 652 28.23 -21.27 12.05
CA GLU A 652 27.07 -22.15 11.88
C GLU A 652 26.38 -22.66 13.18
N ARG A 653 26.67 -22.07 14.34
CA ARG A 653 26.17 -22.56 15.64
C ARG A 653 24.85 -21.95 16.09
N VAL A 654 24.40 -20.86 15.46
CA VAL A 654 23.17 -20.15 15.87
C VAL A 654 21.91 -20.81 15.31
N THR A 655 22.00 -21.45 14.14
CA THR A 655 20.84 -21.97 13.41
C THR A 655 20.19 -23.19 14.06
N ARG A 656 20.91 -23.97 14.87
CA ARG A 656 20.32 -25.14 15.56
C ARG A 656 19.60 -24.80 16.86
N ARG A 657 19.85 -23.62 17.47
CA ARG A 657 19.24 -23.28 18.76
C ARG A 657 17.87 -22.61 18.61
N ILE A 658 17.61 -21.94 17.48
CA ILE A 658 16.34 -21.25 17.21
C ILE A 658 15.22 -22.25 16.86
N LEU A 659 15.54 -23.32 16.14
CA LEU A 659 14.55 -24.31 15.69
C LEU A 659 13.99 -25.20 16.81
N ALA A 660 14.67 -25.29 17.96
CA ALA A 660 14.21 -26.09 19.10
C ALA A 660 13.30 -25.30 20.07
N THR A 661 13.33 -23.97 20.05
CA THR A 661 12.56 -23.12 20.98
C THR A 661 11.12 -22.81 20.53
N GLU A 662 10.79 -22.99 19.25
CA GLU A 662 9.47 -22.63 18.72
C GLU A 662 8.55 -23.80 18.39
N GLY A 663 8.94 -25.05 18.70
CA GLY A 663 8.03 -26.20 18.56
C GLY A 663 7.53 -26.45 17.14
N LEU A 664 8.35 -26.13 16.13
CA LEU A 664 8.05 -26.31 14.71
C LEU A 664 8.75 -27.56 14.15
N GLU A 665 8.33 -28.73 14.60
CA GLU A 665 8.61 -29.99 13.91
C GLU A 665 7.47 -30.28 12.93
N GLY A 666 7.77 -30.32 11.62
CA GLY A 666 6.89 -30.96 10.62
C GLY A 666 6.28 -30.13 9.48
N LEU A 667 6.91 -29.05 9.00
CA LEU A 667 6.46 -28.37 7.77
C LEU A 667 7.53 -28.41 6.68
N THR A 668 7.24 -29.15 5.60
CA THR A 668 8.04 -29.21 4.37
C THR A 668 7.69 -28.04 3.42
N SER A 669 8.67 -27.65 2.60
CA SER A 669 8.71 -26.44 1.76
C SER A 669 7.81 -26.44 0.52
N SER A 670 6.59 -26.96 0.59
CA SER A 670 5.73 -27.04 -0.60
C SER A 670 4.26 -26.84 -0.29
N GLU A 671 3.83 -25.57 -0.28
CA GLU A 671 2.48 -25.16 -0.69
C GLU A 671 2.47 -23.65 -1.00
N PRO A 672 1.76 -23.19 -2.05
CA PRO A 672 1.77 -21.80 -2.48
C PRO A 672 0.93 -20.89 -1.56
N PRO A 673 1.27 -19.59 -1.45
CA PRO A 673 0.52 -18.66 -0.63
C PRO A 673 -0.86 -18.37 -1.26
N LEU A 674 -1.90 -18.47 -0.43
CA LEU A 674 -3.26 -18.03 -0.72
C LEU A 674 -3.29 -16.51 -0.88
N GLU A 675 -3.72 -16.03 -2.05
CA GLU A 675 -3.99 -14.62 -2.33
C GLU A 675 -5.40 -14.22 -1.87
N PHE A 676 -5.52 -13.01 -1.30
CA PHE A 676 -6.77 -12.27 -1.12
C PHE A 676 -6.59 -10.83 -1.62
#